data_AF-A0A0Q6XUP1-F1
#
_entry.id   AF-A0A0Q6XUP1-F1
#
_cell.length_a   1.000
_cell.length_b   1.000
_cell.length_c   1.000
_cell.angle_alpha   90.00
_cell.angle_beta   90.00
_cell.angle_gamma   90.00
#
_symmetry.space_group_name_H-M   'P 1'
#
loop_
_entity.id
_entity.type
_entity.pdbx_description
1 polymer ?
#
loop_
_entity_poly.entity_id
_entity_poly.type
_entity_poly.pdbx_seq_one_letter_code
_entity_poly.pdbx_strand_id
1 'polypeptide(L)'
;MSDVRPGRLKVYLGAAPGVGKTYRMLDEGRRRAARGAEVVVGFAECHDRPRTEAMLDGLEVVPRARCSYRGGRFEEMDLAAVLARRPQVAIVDEFAHSNVPGDGRNPKRWQDIEALLAAGIDVVTALNIQHLESLNDVVEKITHVPQHETVPDDIVRRAHQVELVDMPPEGLRRRMAHGNIYAPDKVDAALANYFRPGNLTALRQLALLWVADRVDEALQDYRSQHGIGGVWETRERVVVALTGGPEGDTLVRRAARIAARSAGGDLLAVHVARSDGLASGVSHASLTRQRRLVEDLGGSYHSVVGDGIATALVEFARAENATQLVLGTSRRGRLERFLTGPGTGETVTALSGDIDVHRVTHERAGRGILLPSRRRTLSTARQIAGPVAGLVLPVLLTVVLAQVRGTVNLTSEALLFLLTVVGVACIGGVVSALIASVTASLLLNYWFIPPIGSFTLEDPNALLALGVFATVAVTVAAVVDRSLRLSRRSARATAEAETMSSLAGSIVRGGATIPALLERTRETFGMETAELVDEPPDAEDLTVVPAGPQAWLALRGRTLSSSERRVLAAFAAHVGSAVERARLAEAAAEVEPVKAADRMRTALLRAVGHDLRTPLAAGWAAVTSLRSRDVEFSPEDRDELLATADESMAKLNRLVENLLDLSRLEAGVLTLNLRATTLEEVLPMALADVPGAEVRDMEEIPAVLADPPLLERVVANLVGNAARHTPPGQKVLVTASALAGRVELRVVDCGPGLPPAGRDRLFEPFQRLGDTDNTTGLGLGLALARGLTEAMNGTLTPEDTPGGGLTMVVSLPFAERTEPVPSPTGPHHPRGARNVGGA
;
A
#
# COMPACT_ATOMS: atom_id res chain seq x y z
N MET A 1 -23.34 -47.36 9.08
CA MET A 1 -23.29 -46.48 7.90
C MET A 1 -21.92 -46.65 7.30
N SER A 2 -21.83 -47.14 6.07
CA SER A 2 -20.56 -47.45 5.40
C SER A 2 -19.66 -46.24 5.32
N ASP A 3 -18.40 -46.42 5.71
CA ASP A 3 -17.32 -45.44 5.75
C ASP A 3 -16.86 -45.08 4.32
N VAL A 4 -17.75 -44.45 3.55
CA VAL A 4 -17.47 -44.08 2.16
C VAL A 4 -16.53 -42.89 2.15
N ARG A 5 -15.31 -43.11 1.65
CA ARG A 5 -14.33 -42.04 1.47
C ARG A 5 -14.93 -40.93 0.60
N PRO A 6 -14.86 -39.65 1.02
CA PRO A 6 -15.31 -38.55 0.18
C PRO A 6 -14.49 -38.50 -1.12
N GLY A 7 -15.17 -38.19 -2.22
CA GLY A 7 -14.59 -38.04 -3.55
C GLY A 7 -13.60 -36.88 -3.61
N ARG A 8 -12.75 -36.88 -4.64
CA ARG A 8 -11.71 -35.88 -4.86
C ARG A 8 -12.11 -34.87 -5.92
N LEU A 9 -11.95 -33.60 -5.59
CA LEU A 9 -12.19 -32.49 -6.51
C LEU A 9 -10.89 -32.06 -7.21
N LYS A 10 -10.90 -32.02 -8.54
CA LYS A 10 -9.86 -31.40 -9.37
C LYS A 10 -10.45 -30.20 -10.13
N VAL A 11 -9.83 -29.04 -9.99
CA VAL A 11 -10.27 -27.79 -10.62
C VAL A 11 -9.25 -27.31 -11.64
N TYR A 12 -9.69 -27.08 -12.88
CA TYR A 12 -8.93 -26.35 -13.89
C TYR A 12 -9.24 -24.85 -13.79
N LEU A 13 -8.33 -24.09 -13.18
CA LEU A 13 -8.46 -22.64 -13.00
C LEU A 13 -7.87 -21.92 -14.21
N GLY A 14 -8.56 -20.91 -14.75
CA GLY A 14 -8.02 -20.08 -15.83
C GLY A 14 -8.19 -18.60 -15.55
N ALA A 15 -7.26 -17.80 -16.07
CA ALA A 15 -7.29 -16.35 -15.94
C ALA A 15 -8.47 -15.69 -16.66
N ALA A 16 -8.94 -16.29 -17.75
CA ALA A 16 -10.03 -15.75 -18.56
C ALA A 16 -10.81 -16.86 -19.29
N PRO A 17 -12.01 -16.57 -19.81
CA PRO A 17 -12.69 -17.45 -20.76
C PRO A 17 -11.84 -17.72 -22.00
N GLY A 18 -12.00 -18.89 -22.63
CA GLY A 18 -11.29 -19.21 -23.88
C GLY A 18 -9.84 -19.69 -23.75
N VAL A 19 -9.22 -19.65 -22.56
CA VAL A 19 -7.86 -20.19 -22.35
C VAL A 19 -7.75 -21.71 -22.54
N GLY A 20 -8.89 -22.41 -22.57
CA GLY A 20 -8.97 -23.86 -22.87
C GLY A 20 -9.26 -24.77 -21.67
N LYS A 21 -9.84 -24.26 -20.58
CA LYS A 21 -10.17 -25.03 -19.38
C LYS A 21 -11.07 -26.24 -19.66
N THR A 22 -12.21 -26.04 -20.32
CA THR A 22 -13.15 -27.13 -20.71
C THR A 22 -12.46 -28.20 -21.55
N TYR A 23 -11.62 -27.78 -22.51
CA TYR A 23 -10.84 -28.73 -23.32
C TYR A 23 -9.88 -29.56 -22.46
N ARG A 24 -9.16 -28.95 -21.52
CA ARG A 24 -8.25 -29.65 -20.58
C ARG A 24 -9.01 -30.57 -19.61
N MET A 25 -10.18 -30.13 -19.16
CA MET A 25 -11.08 -30.91 -18.31
C MET A 25 -11.57 -32.17 -19.03
N LEU A 26 -12.01 -32.07 -20.28
CA LEU A 26 -12.43 -33.21 -21.10
C LEU A 26 -11.24 -34.12 -21.48
N ASP A 27 -10.07 -33.55 -21.77
CA ASP A 27 -8.83 -34.30 -22.01
C ASP A 27 -8.45 -35.16 -20.79
N GLU A 28 -8.56 -34.61 -19.58
CA GLU A 28 -8.38 -35.37 -18.34
C GLU A 28 -9.38 -36.53 -18.23
N GLY A 29 -10.65 -36.28 -18.56
CA GLY A 29 -11.69 -37.29 -18.66
C GLY A 29 -11.32 -38.45 -19.59
N ARG A 30 -10.96 -38.13 -20.84
CA ARG A 30 -10.53 -39.12 -21.83
C ARG A 30 -9.31 -39.92 -21.38
N ARG A 31 -8.31 -39.25 -20.80
CA ARG A 31 -7.10 -39.93 -20.27
C ARG A 31 -7.42 -40.88 -19.13
N ARG A 32 -8.40 -40.55 -18.27
CA ARG A 32 -8.86 -41.46 -17.20
C ARG A 32 -9.66 -42.64 -17.76
N ALA A 33 -10.57 -42.38 -18.70
CA ALA A 33 -11.33 -43.43 -19.38
C ALA A 33 -10.41 -44.40 -20.14
N ALA A 34 -9.40 -43.89 -20.85
CA ALA A 34 -8.40 -44.70 -21.55
C ALA A 34 -7.54 -45.56 -20.60
N ARG A 35 -7.42 -45.17 -19.33
CA ARG A 35 -6.79 -45.97 -18.26
C ARG A 35 -7.75 -46.93 -17.56
N GLY A 36 -8.99 -47.04 -18.03
CA GLY A 36 -10.01 -47.96 -17.52
C GLY A 36 -10.85 -47.42 -16.36
N ALA A 37 -10.80 -46.13 -16.05
CA ALA A 37 -11.69 -45.53 -15.05
C ALA A 37 -13.10 -45.32 -15.63
N GLU A 38 -14.14 -45.50 -14.81
CA GLU A 38 -15.52 -45.17 -15.20
C GLU A 38 -15.74 -43.66 -15.14
N VAL A 39 -15.75 -43.01 -16.31
CA VAL A 39 -15.90 -41.57 -16.46
C VAL A 39 -17.24 -41.24 -17.10
N VAL A 40 -17.99 -40.34 -16.48
CA VAL A 40 -19.28 -39.84 -16.98
C VAL A 40 -19.24 -38.32 -17.08
N VAL A 41 -19.74 -37.76 -18.17
CA VAL A 41 -19.97 -36.33 -18.34
C VAL A 41 -21.35 -36.00 -17.76
N GLY A 42 -21.37 -35.41 -16.57
CA GLY A 42 -22.61 -34.94 -15.94
C GLY A 42 -23.10 -33.64 -16.59
N PHE A 43 -22.17 -32.72 -16.88
CA PHE A 43 -22.45 -31.51 -17.62
C PHE A 43 -21.18 -30.99 -18.28
N ALA A 44 -21.25 -30.61 -19.55
CA ALA A 44 -20.19 -29.90 -20.24
C ALA A 44 -20.79 -28.90 -21.22
N GLU A 45 -20.27 -27.68 -21.24
CA GLU A 45 -20.70 -26.62 -22.14
C GLU A 45 -19.63 -26.37 -23.20
N CYS A 46 -19.91 -26.77 -24.44
CA CYS A 46 -18.94 -26.71 -25.52
C CYS A 46 -19.07 -25.44 -26.38
N HIS A 47 -20.18 -24.69 -26.26
CA HIS A 47 -20.46 -23.48 -27.05
C HIS A 47 -20.24 -23.64 -28.56
N ASP A 48 -20.76 -24.73 -29.15
CA ASP A 48 -20.65 -25.04 -30.58
C ASP A 48 -19.21 -25.10 -31.12
N ARG A 49 -18.23 -25.44 -30.25
CA ARG A 49 -16.81 -25.50 -30.62
C ARG A 49 -16.47 -26.92 -31.11
N PRO A 50 -16.21 -27.14 -32.42
CA PRO A 50 -16.10 -28.50 -32.99
C PRO A 50 -14.97 -29.33 -32.36
N ARG A 51 -13.84 -28.69 -32.03
CA ARG A 51 -12.70 -29.36 -31.39
C ARG A 51 -12.96 -29.75 -29.94
N THR A 52 -13.81 -29.03 -29.23
CA THR A 52 -14.18 -29.34 -27.84
C THR A 52 -15.28 -30.40 -27.83
N GLU A 53 -16.23 -30.33 -28.76
CA GLU A 53 -17.27 -31.35 -28.94
C GLU A 53 -16.69 -32.71 -29.29
N ALA A 54 -15.69 -32.77 -30.17
CA ALA A 54 -14.96 -34.00 -30.48
C ALA A 54 -14.22 -34.62 -29.27
N MET A 55 -14.12 -33.90 -28.13
CA MET A 55 -13.60 -34.45 -26.87
C MET A 55 -14.65 -35.20 -26.06
N LEU A 56 -15.94 -35.05 -26.38
CA LEU A 56 -17.02 -35.86 -25.83
C LEU A 56 -17.08 -37.24 -26.47
N ASP A 57 -16.56 -37.40 -27.69
CA ASP A 57 -16.54 -38.67 -28.41
C ASP A 57 -15.83 -39.77 -27.59
N GLY A 58 -16.60 -40.82 -27.29
CA GLY A 58 -16.13 -41.96 -26.49
C GLY A 58 -16.29 -41.80 -24.97
N LEU A 59 -16.87 -40.70 -24.49
CA LEU A 59 -17.29 -40.55 -23.09
C LEU A 59 -18.81 -40.76 -22.95
N GLU A 60 -19.23 -41.38 -21.85
CA GLU A 60 -20.65 -41.50 -21.50
C GLU A 60 -21.18 -40.13 -21.06
N VAL A 61 -22.24 -39.61 -21.70
CA VAL A 61 -22.82 -38.30 -21.39
C VAL A 61 -24.22 -38.48 -20.80
N VAL A 62 -24.45 -37.94 -19.60
CA VAL A 62 -25.76 -37.95 -18.97
C VAL A 62 -26.68 -36.93 -19.67
N PRO A 63 -27.91 -37.32 -20.05
CA PRO A 63 -28.86 -36.38 -20.65
C PRO A 63 -29.13 -35.18 -19.74
N ARG A 64 -29.12 -33.97 -20.31
CA ARG A 64 -29.40 -32.73 -19.59
C ARG A 64 -30.87 -32.66 -19.15
N ALA A 65 -31.12 -32.18 -17.93
CA ALA A 65 -32.46 -31.97 -17.41
C ALA A 65 -33.08 -30.70 -18.02
N ARG A 66 -34.25 -30.84 -18.65
CA ARG A 66 -34.99 -29.70 -19.23
C ARG A 66 -35.87 -29.03 -18.20
N CYS A 67 -35.73 -27.72 -18.06
CA CYS A 67 -36.37 -26.93 -17.00
C CYS A 67 -37.07 -25.72 -17.61
N SER A 68 -38.24 -25.35 -17.08
CA SER A 68 -38.94 -24.13 -17.48
C SER A 68 -38.94 -23.12 -16.34
N TYR A 69 -38.44 -21.91 -16.60
CA TYR A 69 -38.41 -20.84 -15.60
C TYR A 69 -38.67 -19.49 -16.27
N ARG A 70 -39.55 -18.67 -15.68
CA ARG A 70 -39.96 -17.35 -16.20
C ARG A 70 -40.31 -17.33 -17.71
N GLY A 71 -40.97 -18.39 -18.20
CA GLY A 71 -41.37 -18.51 -19.61
C GLY A 71 -40.26 -18.97 -20.57
N GLY A 72 -39.01 -19.10 -20.11
CA GLY A 72 -37.90 -19.67 -20.87
C GLY A 72 -37.71 -21.18 -20.62
N ARG A 73 -37.12 -21.89 -21.59
CA ARG A 73 -36.66 -23.28 -21.46
C ARG A 73 -35.15 -23.30 -21.31
N PHE A 74 -34.66 -23.97 -20.27
CA PHE A 74 -33.24 -24.08 -19.92
C PHE A 74 -32.84 -25.55 -19.81
N GLU A 75 -31.57 -25.84 -20.04
CA GLU A 75 -30.98 -27.16 -19.83
C GLU A 75 -29.99 -27.10 -18.66
N GLU A 76 -30.10 -28.06 -17.74
CA GLU A 76 -29.32 -28.12 -16.51
C GLU A 76 -28.70 -29.50 -16.32
N MET A 77 -27.71 -29.60 -15.43
CA MET A 77 -27.18 -30.90 -15.01
C MET A 77 -28.26 -31.72 -14.30
N ASP A 78 -28.41 -32.99 -14.66
CA ASP A 78 -29.25 -33.93 -13.91
C ASP A 78 -28.44 -34.57 -12.77
N LEU A 79 -28.37 -33.90 -11.63
CA LEU A 79 -27.64 -34.38 -10.45
C LEU A 79 -28.14 -35.77 -10.00
N ALA A 80 -29.45 -36.01 -10.04
CA ALA A 80 -30.04 -37.27 -9.60
C ALA A 80 -29.61 -38.43 -10.50
N ALA A 81 -29.57 -38.22 -11.82
CA ALA A 81 -29.10 -39.20 -12.77
C ALA A 81 -27.59 -39.52 -12.59
N VAL A 82 -26.75 -38.51 -12.36
CA VAL A 82 -25.32 -38.72 -12.10
C VAL A 82 -25.11 -39.51 -10.80
N LEU A 83 -25.83 -39.16 -9.73
CA LEU A 83 -25.79 -39.88 -8.45
C LEU A 83 -26.30 -41.32 -8.56
N ALA A 84 -27.34 -41.56 -9.37
CA ALA A 84 -27.86 -42.90 -9.61
C ALA A 84 -26.87 -43.76 -10.41
N ARG A 85 -26.16 -43.15 -11.36
CA ARG A 85 -25.14 -43.82 -12.19
C ARG A 85 -23.88 -44.23 -11.40
N ARG A 86 -23.56 -43.51 -10.32
CA ARG A 86 -22.39 -43.74 -9.44
C ARG A 86 -21.06 -43.99 -10.19
N PRO A 87 -20.65 -43.09 -11.10
CA PRO A 87 -19.37 -43.24 -11.77
C PRO A 87 -18.19 -43.09 -10.78
N GLN A 88 -17.00 -43.56 -11.18
CA GLN A 88 -15.78 -43.26 -10.42
C GLN A 88 -15.42 -41.77 -10.56
N VAL A 89 -15.62 -41.21 -11.76
CA VAL A 89 -15.30 -39.81 -12.07
C VAL A 89 -16.46 -39.15 -12.81
N ALA A 90 -16.90 -38.00 -12.34
CA ALA A 90 -17.85 -37.12 -13.03
C ALA A 90 -17.14 -35.87 -13.58
N ILE A 91 -17.41 -35.54 -14.84
CA ILE A 91 -17.01 -34.26 -15.43
C ILE A 91 -18.18 -33.29 -15.32
N VAL A 92 -17.94 -32.15 -14.69
CA VAL A 92 -18.95 -31.12 -14.44
C VAL A 92 -18.34 -29.76 -14.76
N ASP A 93 -18.71 -29.16 -15.88
CA ASP A 93 -18.30 -27.81 -16.27
C ASP A 93 -19.17 -26.73 -15.59
N GLU A 94 -18.75 -25.47 -15.75
CA GLU A 94 -19.43 -24.28 -15.22
C GLU A 94 -19.56 -24.30 -13.68
N PHE A 95 -18.43 -24.43 -12.98
CA PHE A 95 -18.40 -24.57 -11.51
C PHE A 95 -19.12 -23.45 -10.75
N ALA A 96 -19.11 -22.23 -11.31
CA ALA A 96 -19.72 -21.04 -10.73
C ALA A 96 -21.21 -20.85 -11.05
N HIS A 97 -21.77 -21.70 -11.91
CA HIS A 97 -23.12 -21.54 -12.43
C HIS A 97 -24.18 -21.47 -11.32
N SER A 98 -25.15 -20.59 -11.54
CA SER A 98 -26.33 -20.50 -10.70
C SER A 98 -27.46 -21.34 -11.30
N ASN A 99 -27.81 -22.42 -10.62
CA ASN A 99 -28.82 -23.35 -11.13
C ASN A 99 -30.20 -22.67 -11.19
N VAL A 100 -31.00 -23.04 -12.19
CA VAL A 100 -32.40 -22.60 -12.27
C VAL A 100 -33.16 -23.02 -11.00
N PRO A 101 -33.85 -22.08 -10.31
CA PRO A 101 -34.62 -22.38 -9.11
C PRO A 101 -35.72 -23.43 -9.36
N GLY A 102 -35.85 -24.41 -8.46
CA GLY A 102 -36.89 -25.44 -8.51
C GLY A 102 -36.85 -26.35 -7.28
N ASP A 103 -37.96 -27.06 -7.02
CA ASP A 103 -38.09 -27.94 -5.86
C ASP A 103 -37.03 -29.05 -5.87
N GLY A 104 -36.28 -29.17 -4.77
CA GLY A 104 -35.27 -30.20 -4.57
C GLY A 104 -33.93 -29.98 -5.29
N ARG A 105 -33.69 -28.79 -5.86
CA ARG A 105 -32.41 -28.44 -6.51
C ARG A 105 -31.59 -27.49 -5.66
N ASN A 106 -30.28 -27.67 -5.67
CA ASN A 106 -29.37 -26.72 -5.04
C ASN A 106 -29.31 -25.42 -5.85
N PRO A 107 -29.18 -24.24 -5.21
CA PRO A 107 -29.09 -22.96 -5.92
C PRO A 107 -27.79 -22.77 -6.72
N LYS A 108 -26.69 -23.46 -6.38
CA LYS A 108 -25.39 -23.29 -7.04
C LYS A 108 -24.80 -24.63 -7.49
N ARG A 109 -24.14 -24.64 -8.65
CA ARG A 109 -23.51 -25.85 -9.20
C ARG A 109 -22.42 -26.43 -8.30
N TRP A 110 -21.69 -25.59 -7.58
CA TRP A 110 -20.69 -26.06 -6.62
C TRP A 110 -21.28 -26.91 -5.48
N GLN A 111 -22.55 -26.70 -5.12
CA GLN A 111 -23.26 -27.52 -4.12
C GLN A 111 -23.66 -28.87 -4.70
N ASP A 112 -24.00 -28.94 -5.99
CA ASP A 112 -24.22 -30.22 -6.67
C ASP A 112 -22.92 -31.03 -6.71
N ILE A 113 -21.79 -30.36 -6.96
CA ILE A 113 -20.47 -30.99 -6.91
C ILE A 113 -20.16 -31.49 -5.48
N GLU A 114 -20.47 -30.73 -4.43
CA GLU A 114 -20.35 -31.22 -3.05
C GLU A 114 -21.19 -32.47 -2.80
N ALA A 115 -22.41 -32.54 -3.33
CA ALA A 115 -23.25 -33.73 -3.22
C ALA A 115 -22.63 -34.95 -3.94
N LEU A 116 -22.01 -34.75 -5.11
CA LEU A 116 -21.27 -35.81 -5.81
C LEU A 116 -20.04 -36.28 -5.02
N LEU A 117 -19.26 -35.34 -4.47
CA LEU A 117 -18.09 -35.65 -3.65
C LEU A 117 -18.48 -36.39 -2.36
N ALA A 118 -19.58 -35.98 -1.72
CA ALA A 118 -20.12 -36.65 -0.53
C ALA A 118 -20.59 -38.09 -0.83
N ALA A 119 -21.02 -38.37 -2.06
CA ALA A 119 -21.35 -39.71 -2.54
C ALA A 119 -20.12 -40.56 -2.91
N GLY A 120 -18.90 -40.03 -2.77
CA GLY A 120 -17.65 -40.72 -3.09
C GLY A 120 -17.24 -40.66 -4.57
N ILE A 121 -17.85 -39.77 -5.36
CA ILE A 121 -17.54 -39.61 -6.79
C ILE A 121 -16.46 -38.53 -6.95
N ASP A 122 -15.36 -38.84 -7.66
CA ASP A 122 -14.35 -37.83 -8.01
C ASP A 122 -14.92 -36.85 -9.04
N VAL A 123 -14.68 -35.55 -8.87
CA VAL A 123 -15.20 -34.53 -9.79
C VAL A 123 -14.05 -33.78 -10.45
N VAL A 124 -14.12 -33.63 -11.78
CA VAL A 124 -13.22 -32.77 -12.55
C VAL A 124 -14.05 -31.61 -13.10
N THR A 125 -13.65 -30.37 -12.78
CA THR A 125 -14.38 -29.16 -13.13
C THR A 125 -13.47 -28.06 -13.65
N ALA A 126 -14.06 -26.99 -14.19
CA ALA A 126 -13.37 -25.80 -14.68
C ALA A 126 -13.94 -24.53 -14.05
N LEU A 127 -13.04 -23.58 -13.75
CA LEU A 127 -13.38 -22.31 -13.11
C LEU A 127 -12.52 -21.19 -13.68
N ASN A 128 -13.09 -19.99 -13.83
CA ASN A 128 -12.28 -18.80 -14.08
C ASN A 128 -12.02 -18.00 -12.82
N ILE A 129 -10.92 -17.25 -12.80
CA ILE A 129 -10.55 -16.39 -11.69
C ILE A 129 -11.61 -15.32 -11.38
N GLN A 130 -12.36 -14.85 -12.39
CA GLN A 130 -13.43 -13.87 -12.17
C GLN A 130 -14.61 -14.37 -11.34
N HIS A 131 -14.75 -15.69 -11.18
CA HIS A 131 -15.85 -16.28 -10.43
C HIS A 131 -15.48 -16.52 -8.95
N LEU A 132 -14.27 -16.18 -8.53
CA LEU A 132 -13.94 -16.22 -7.11
C LEU A 132 -14.56 -15.03 -6.40
N GLU A 133 -15.27 -15.31 -5.31
CA GLU A 133 -16.01 -14.31 -4.56
C GLU A 133 -15.10 -13.20 -4.00
N SER A 134 -13.92 -13.55 -3.47
CA SER A 134 -12.97 -12.57 -2.92
C SER A 134 -12.38 -11.61 -3.96
N LEU A 135 -12.42 -11.98 -5.24
CA LEU A 135 -11.81 -11.21 -6.33
C LEU A 135 -12.84 -10.44 -7.15
N ASN A 136 -14.14 -10.55 -6.85
CA ASN A 136 -15.21 -10.00 -7.67
C ASN A 136 -15.05 -8.48 -7.87
N ASP A 137 -14.91 -7.71 -6.78
CA ASP A 137 -14.75 -6.25 -6.84
C ASP A 137 -13.53 -5.80 -7.63
N VAL A 138 -12.43 -6.54 -7.52
CA VAL A 138 -11.18 -6.24 -8.22
C VAL A 138 -11.33 -6.54 -9.71
N VAL A 139 -11.96 -7.66 -10.04
CA VAL A 139 -12.20 -8.07 -11.42
C VAL A 139 -13.23 -7.18 -12.11
N GLU A 140 -14.28 -6.72 -11.42
CA GLU A 140 -15.23 -5.75 -11.95
C GLU A 140 -14.53 -4.42 -12.24
N LYS A 141 -13.63 -3.94 -11.38
CA LYS A 141 -12.82 -2.74 -11.65
C LYS A 141 -11.92 -2.89 -12.88
N ILE A 142 -11.41 -4.09 -13.16
CA ILE A 142 -10.54 -4.37 -14.31
C ILE A 142 -11.37 -4.53 -15.59
N THR A 143 -12.49 -5.25 -15.53
CA THR A 143 -13.25 -5.69 -16.71
C THR A 143 -14.45 -4.79 -17.02
N HIS A 144 -14.89 -3.97 -16.07
CA HIS A 144 -16.12 -3.16 -16.09
C HIS A 144 -17.41 -3.97 -16.28
N VAL A 145 -17.37 -5.28 -16.02
CA VAL A 145 -18.53 -6.17 -16.12
C VAL A 145 -18.78 -6.81 -14.76
N PRO A 146 -19.94 -6.55 -14.12
CA PRO A 146 -20.27 -7.16 -12.84
C PRO A 146 -20.39 -8.68 -12.98
N GLN A 147 -19.82 -9.44 -12.05
CA GLN A 147 -19.96 -10.90 -12.04
C GLN A 147 -21.01 -11.31 -11.01
N HIS A 148 -22.08 -11.93 -11.50
CA HIS A 148 -23.18 -12.44 -10.67
C HIS A 148 -23.01 -13.91 -10.28
N GLU A 149 -22.17 -14.64 -11.01
CA GLU A 149 -21.87 -16.05 -10.77
C GLU A 149 -20.54 -16.19 -10.05
N THR A 150 -20.63 -16.53 -8.76
CA THR A 150 -19.48 -16.63 -7.85
C THR A 150 -19.45 -17.97 -7.11
N VAL A 151 -18.23 -18.35 -6.71
CA VAL A 151 -17.91 -19.49 -5.84
C VAL A 151 -17.07 -18.95 -4.67
N PRO A 152 -17.40 -19.30 -3.41
CA PRO A 152 -16.58 -18.92 -2.28
C PRO A 152 -15.20 -19.57 -2.36
N ASP A 153 -14.15 -18.80 -2.06
CA ASP A 153 -12.75 -19.23 -2.18
C ASP A 153 -12.46 -20.53 -1.42
N ASP A 154 -13.00 -20.71 -0.22
CA ASP A 154 -12.80 -21.91 0.61
C ASP A 154 -13.29 -23.19 -0.07
N ILE A 155 -14.34 -23.11 -0.90
CA ILE A 155 -14.84 -24.26 -1.67
C ILE A 155 -13.79 -24.69 -2.68
N VAL A 156 -13.15 -23.73 -3.36
CA VAL A 156 -12.10 -23.99 -4.36
C VAL A 156 -10.80 -24.43 -3.69
N ARG A 157 -10.44 -23.85 -2.54
CA ARG A 157 -9.22 -24.20 -1.80
C ARG A 157 -9.25 -25.62 -1.25
N ARG A 158 -10.43 -26.13 -0.87
CA ARG A 158 -10.64 -27.54 -0.48
C ARG A 158 -10.46 -28.54 -1.62
N ALA A 159 -10.32 -28.09 -2.87
CA ALA A 159 -9.98 -28.98 -3.96
C ALA A 159 -8.66 -29.71 -3.70
N HIS A 160 -8.62 -30.99 -4.05
CA HIS A 160 -7.42 -31.81 -3.89
C HIS A 160 -6.32 -31.38 -4.87
N GLN A 161 -6.72 -30.86 -6.02
CA GLN A 161 -5.80 -30.35 -7.03
C GLN A 161 -6.43 -29.15 -7.74
N VAL A 162 -5.68 -28.05 -7.83
CA VAL A 162 -6.00 -26.91 -8.69
C VAL A 162 -4.89 -26.80 -9.74
N GLU A 163 -5.25 -26.84 -11.02
CA GLU A 163 -4.32 -26.77 -12.14
C GLU A 163 -4.57 -25.48 -12.92
N LEU A 164 -3.57 -24.60 -12.99
CA LEU A 164 -3.67 -23.35 -13.73
C LEU A 164 -3.53 -23.61 -15.23
N VAL A 165 -4.57 -23.28 -16.00
CA VAL A 165 -4.56 -23.24 -17.46
C VAL A 165 -4.18 -21.84 -17.91
N ASP A 166 -2.88 -21.63 -18.06
CA ASP A 166 -2.31 -20.34 -18.45
C ASP A 166 -2.15 -20.20 -19.97
N MET A 167 -2.41 -19.00 -20.47
CA MET A 167 -2.18 -18.61 -21.86
C MET A 167 -1.78 -17.13 -21.90
N PRO A 168 -0.70 -16.75 -22.61
CA PRO A 168 -0.35 -15.34 -22.79
C PRO A 168 -1.50 -14.54 -23.41
N PRO A 169 -1.72 -13.26 -23.02
CA PRO A 169 -2.77 -12.41 -23.57
C PRO A 169 -2.82 -12.38 -25.10
N GLU A 170 -1.67 -12.29 -25.76
CA GLU A 170 -1.56 -12.28 -27.23
C GLU A 170 -1.95 -13.62 -27.83
N GLY A 171 -1.64 -14.72 -27.14
CA GLY A 171 -2.05 -16.08 -27.52
C GLY A 171 -3.56 -16.24 -27.47
N LEU A 172 -4.19 -15.75 -26.40
CA LEU A 172 -5.63 -15.82 -26.21
C LEU A 172 -6.37 -14.97 -27.25
N ARG A 173 -5.93 -13.72 -27.45
CA ARG A 173 -6.50 -12.82 -28.47
C ARG A 173 -6.36 -13.39 -29.89
N ARG A 174 -5.22 -14.00 -30.21
CA ARG A 174 -5.03 -14.66 -31.51
C ARG A 174 -5.97 -15.84 -31.71
N ARG A 175 -6.17 -16.69 -30.70
CA ARG A 175 -7.16 -17.79 -30.79
C ARG A 175 -8.57 -17.27 -31.03
N MET A 176 -8.90 -16.14 -30.41
CA MET A 176 -10.18 -15.47 -30.56
C MET A 176 -10.38 -14.85 -31.95
N ALA A 177 -9.36 -14.17 -32.49
CA ALA A 177 -9.38 -13.60 -33.84
C ALA A 177 -9.53 -14.68 -34.93
N HIS A 178 -9.06 -15.90 -34.68
CA HIS A 178 -9.26 -17.05 -35.58
C HIS A 178 -10.62 -17.75 -35.40
N GLY A 179 -11.56 -17.17 -34.63
CA GLY A 179 -12.91 -17.72 -34.44
C GLY A 179 -13.00 -18.97 -33.56
N ASN A 180 -11.96 -19.32 -32.79
CA ASN A 180 -11.94 -20.56 -32.00
C ASN A 180 -12.64 -20.46 -30.63
N ILE A 181 -13.19 -19.29 -30.27
CA ILE A 181 -13.71 -19.00 -28.91
C ILE A 181 -15.13 -18.42 -28.95
N TYR A 182 -15.40 -17.47 -29.83
CA TYR A 182 -16.71 -16.85 -30.05
C TYR A 182 -17.11 -16.91 -31.53
N ALA A 183 -18.41 -16.82 -31.80
CA ALA A 183 -18.93 -16.63 -33.15
C ALA A 183 -18.41 -15.30 -33.75
N PRO A 184 -18.15 -15.25 -35.07
CA PRO A 184 -17.44 -14.14 -35.71
C PRO A 184 -18.02 -12.75 -35.43
N ASP A 185 -19.35 -12.66 -35.30
CA ASP A 185 -20.12 -11.45 -35.01
C ASP A 185 -19.87 -10.85 -33.62
N LYS A 186 -19.40 -11.66 -32.66
CA LYS A 186 -19.12 -11.22 -31.27
C LYS A 186 -17.64 -11.05 -30.96
N VAL A 187 -16.75 -11.46 -31.87
CA VAL A 187 -15.29 -11.43 -31.64
C VAL A 187 -14.79 -10.00 -31.47
N ASP A 188 -15.18 -9.07 -32.33
CA ASP A 188 -14.64 -7.71 -32.31
C ASP A 188 -15.08 -6.93 -31.07
N ALA A 189 -16.36 -7.02 -30.69
CA ALA A 189 -16.88 -6.40 -29.47
C ALA A 189 -16.23 -6.96 -28.20
N ALA A 190 -15.94 -8.27 -28.16
CA ALA A 190 -15.28 -8.89 -27.03
C ALA A 190 -13.77 -8.55 -26.98
N LEU A 191 -13.07 -8.47 -28.13
CA LEU A 191 -11.67 -8.02 -28.22
C LEU A 191 -11.50 -6.55 -27.80
N ALA A 192 -12.50 -5.72 -28.12
CA ALA A 192 -12.57 -4.31 -27.80
C ALA A 192 -12.84 -4.03 -26.30
N ASN A 193 -13.41 -4.98 -25.55
CA ASN A 193 -13.84 -4.79 -24.16
C ASN A 193 -13.14 -5.75 -23.19
N TYR A 194 -13.71 -6.92 -22.93
CA TYR A 194 -13.21 -7.87 -21.93
C TYR A 194 -11.79 -8.36 -22.25
N PHE A 195 -11.48 -8.64 -23.52
CA PHE A 195 -10.22 -9.26 -23.97
C PHE A 195 -9.11 -8.25 -24.34
N ARG A 196 -9.12 -7.05 -23.73
CA ARG A 196 -8.02 -6.08 -23.84
C ARG A 196 -6.71 -6.65 -23.25
N PRO A 197 -5.53 -6.39 -23.84
CA PRO A 197 -4.25 -6.85 -23.29
C PRO A 197 -4.03 -6.50 -21.82
N GLY A 198 -4.41 -5.28 -21.41
CA GLY A 198 -4.31 -4.84 -20.00
C GLY A 198 -5.17 -5.70 -19.07
N ASN A 199 -6.44 -5.92 -19.42
CA ASN A 199 -7.37 -6.73 -18.63
C ASN A 199 -6.89 -8.17 -18.52
N LEU A 200 -6.50 -8.79 -19.64
CA LEU A 200 -5.98 -10.15 -19.65
C LEU A 200 -4.67 -10.31 -18.87
N THR A 201 -3.80 -9.30 -18.91
CA THR A 201 -2.55 -9.30 -18.11
C THR A 201 -2.86 -9.22 -16.63
N ALA A 202 -3.78 -8.34 -16.22
CA ALA A 202 -4.18 -8.21 -14.82
C ALA A 202 -4.87 -9.47 -14.30
N LEU A 203 -5.81 -10.04 -15.07
CA LEU A 203 -6.47 -11.30 -14.71
C LEU A 203 -5.50 -12.48 -14.62
N ARG A 204 -4.49 -12.53 -15.52
CA ARG A 204 -3.42 -13.53 -15.46
C ARG A 204 -2.56 -13.37 -14.20
N GLN A 205 -2.23 -12.14 -13.83
CA GLN A 205 -1.49 -11.86 -12.60
C GLN A 205 -2.30 -12.28 -11.37
N LEU A 206 -3.59 -11.95 -11.29
CA LEU A 206 -4.47 -12.37 -10.21
C LEU A 206 -4.54 -13.90 -10.09
N ALA A 207 -4.66 -14.61 -11.22
CA ALA A 207 -4.69 -16.06 -11.22
C ALA A 207 -3.36 -16.68 -10.74
N LEU A 208 -2.21 -16.12 -11.13
CA LEU A 208 -0.91 -16.58 -10.67
C LEU A 208 -0.69 -16.32 -9.18
N LEU A 209 -1.07 -15.14 -8.69
CA LEU A 209 -0.98 -14.79 -7.26
C LEU A 209 -1.85 -15.71 -6.42
N TRP A 210 -3.12 -15.91 -6.81
CA TRP A 210 -4.03 -16.78 -6.07
C TRP A 210 -3.54 -18.22 -6.00
N VAL A 211 -2.97 -18.76 -7.10
CA VAL A 211 -2.39 -20.10 -7.11
C VAL A 211 -1.12 -20.17 -6.26
N ALA A 212 -0.29 -19.12 -6.27
CA ALA A 212 0.89 -19.04 -5.41
C ALA A 212 0.50 -19.07 -3.92
N ASP A 213 -0.51 -18.29 -3.52
CA ASP A 213 -1.03 -18.27 -2.15
C ASP A 213 -1.55 -19.66 -1.72
N ARG A 214 -2.23 -20.38 -2.62
CA ARG A 214 -2.70 -21.75 -2.36
C ARG A 214 -1.55 -22.75 -2.18
N VAL A 215 -0.48 -22.61 -2.96
CA VAL A 215 0.73 -23.44 -2.84
C VAL A 215 1.40 -23.17 -1.49
N ASP A 216 1.50 -21.91 -1.07
CA ASP A 216 2.05 -21.53 0.23
C ASP A 216 1.23 -22.18 1.38
N GLU A 217 -0.11 -22.13 1.33
CA GLU A 217 -0.99 -22.84 2.30
C GLU A 217 -0.80 -24.37 2.26
N ALA A 218 -0.76 -24.98 1.07
CA ALA A 218 -0.57 -26.42 0.92
C ALA A 218 0.76 -26.89 1.53
N LEU A 219 1.81 -26.08 1.36
CA LEU A 219 3.13 -26.33 1.95
C LEU A 219 3.08 -26.18 3.47
N GLN A 220 2.37 -25.19 3.99
CA GLN A 220 2.15 -25.00 5.42
C GLN A 220 1.44 -26.21 6.06
N ASP A 221 0.38 -26.70 5.42
CA ASP A 221 -0.37 -27.89 5.85
C ASP A 221 0.47 -29.16 5.77
N TYR A 222 1.23 -29.34 4.68
CA TYR A 222 2.13 -30.49 4.54
C TYR A 222 3.21 -30.48 5.64
N ARG A 223 3.79 -29.32 5.96
CA ARG A 223 4.78 -29.14 7.02
C ARG A 223 4.21 -29.47 8.39
N SER A 224 3.00 -28.98 8.70
CA SER A 224 2.35 -29.23 9.99
C SER A 224 2.00 -30.71 10.17
N GLN A 225 1.52 -31.37 9.11
CA GLN A 225 1.16 -32.80 9.14
C GLN A 225 2.39 -33.73 9.20
N HIS A 226 3.51 -33.35 8.58
CA HIS A 226 4.72 -34.19 8.51
C HIS A 226 5.80 -33.77 9.51
N GLY A 227 5.55 -32.77 10.37
CA GLY A 227 6.50 -32.33 11.40
C GLY A 227 7.83 -31.81 10.84
N ILE A 228 7.83 -31.25 9.63
CA ILE A 228 9.05 -30.83 8.93
C ILE A 228 9.42 -29.41 9.40
N GLY A 229 10.32 -29.35 10.38
CA GLY A 229 10.85 -28.11 10.98
C GLY A 229 11.98 -27.42 10.21
N GLY A 230 12.38 -27.91 9.04
CA GLY A 230 13.40 -27.28 8.19
C GLY A 230 12.89 -26.04 7.45
N VAL A 231 13.77 -25.05 7.26
CA VAL A 231 13.48 -23.81 6.51
C VAL A 231 13.57 -24.09 5.01
N TRP A 232 12.54 -23.75 4.24
CA TRP A 232 12.57 -23.84 2.77
C TRP A 232 12.88 -22.46 2.18
N GLU A 233 13.97 -22.37 1.42
CA GLU A 233 14.69 -21.15 1.00
C GLU A 233 14.05 -20.36 -0.18
N THR A 234 12.72 -20.21 -0.26
CA THR A 234 12.11 -19.43 -1.37
C THR A 234 11.98 -17.94 -1.08
N ARG A 235 11.98 -17.52 0.20
CA ARG A 235 12.02 -16.11 0.62
C ARG A 235 13.17 -15.91 1.60
N GLU A 236 14.01 -14.90 1.35
CA GLU A 236 15.08 -14.54 2.27
C GLU A 236 14.49 -13.90 3.51
N ARG A 237 14.61 -14.56 4.67
CA ARG A 237 14.20 -14.05 5.97
C ARG A 237 15.44 -13.67 6.75
N VAL A 238 15.75 -12.37 6.76
CA VAL A 238 17.00 -11.83 7.31
C VAL A 238 16.74 -11.25 8.70
N VAL A 239 17.34 -11.86 9.72
CA VAL A 239 17.33 -11.34 11.09
C VAL A 239 18.56 -10.48 11.32
N VAL A 240 18.40 -9.28 11.87
CA VAL A 240 19.50 -8.39 12.28
C VAL A 240 19.48 -8.20 13.80
N ALA A 241 20.59 -8.54 14.46
CA ALA A 241 20.73 -8.36 15.89
C ALA A 241 21.15 -6.92 16.24
N LEU A 242 20.35 -6.24 17.07
CA LEU A 242 20.59 -4.87 17.51
C LEU A 242 21.05 -4.85 18.97
N THR A 243 22.28 -4.37 19.18
CA THR A 243 22.92 -4.18 20.49
C THR A 243 22.55 -2.85 21.15
N GLY A 244 21.90 -1.94 20.42
CA GLY A 244 21.62 -0.56 20.86
C GLY A 244 22.81 0.39 20.76
N GLY A 245 23.92 -0.04 20.16
CA GLY A 245 25.07 0.80 19.82
C GLY A 245 24.90 1.55 18.49
N PRO A 246 25.74 2.55 18.20
CA PRO A 246 25.69 3.34 16.95
C PRO A 246 25.93 2.52 15.67
N GLU A 247 26.43 1.29 15.78
CA GLU A 247 26.61 0.34 14.69
C GLU A 247 25.29 -0.20 14.12
N GLY A 248 24.20 -0.17 14.88
CA GLY A 248 22.93 -0.78 14.48
C GLY A 248 22.36 -0.20 13.18
N ASP A 249 22.51 1.10 12.92
CA ASP A 249 22.06 1.74 11.68
C ASP A 249 22.75 1.14 10.44
N THR A 250 24.04 0.80 10.55
CA THR A 250 24.80 0.16 9.46
C THR A 250 24.38 -1.30 9.27
N LEU A 251 24.11 -2.01 10.36
CA LEU A 251 23.62 -3.39 10.33
C LEU A 251 22.25 -3.49 9.67
N VAL A 252 21.32 -2.61 10.04
CA VAL A 252 19.97 -2.55 9.47
C VAL A 252 20.03 -2.30 7.96
N ARG A 253 20.79 -1.30 7.49
CA ARG A 253 20.91 -1.03 6.04
C ARG A 253 21.59 -2.15 5.26
N ARG A 254 22.45 -2.93 5.91
CA ARG A 254 23.07 -4.09 5.26
C ARG A 254 22.11 -5.27 5.21
N ALA A 255 21.39 -5.55 6.30
CA ALA A 255 20.35 -6.58 6.35
C ALA A 255 19.21 -6.29 5.35
N ALA A 256 18.76 -5.04 5.24
CA ALA A 256 17.75 -4.63 4.26
C ALA A 256 18.21 -4.88 2.80
N ARG A 257 19.49 -4.61 2.49
CA ARG A 257 20.07 -4.94 1.18
C ARG A 257 20.15 -6.43 0.92
N ILE A 258 20.36 -7.24 1.96
CA ILE A 258 20.37 -8.70 1.84
C ILE A 258 18.95 -9.19 1.54
N ALA A 259 17.96 -8.74 2.30
CA ALA A 259 16.56 -9.11 2.12
C ALA A 259 16.01 -8.70 0.74
N ALA A 260 16.39 -7.49 0.26
CA ALA A 260 15.95 -6.98 -1.04
C ALA A 260 16.52 -7.72 -2.26
N ARG A 261 17.47 -8.67 -2.10
CA ARG A 261 18.00 -9.47 -3.22
C ARG A 261 17.01 -10.53 -3.70
N SER A 262 16.04 -10.91 -2.88
CA SER A 262 14.99 -11.85 -3.23
C SER A 262 13.64 -11.13 -3.27
N ALA A 263 12.83 -11.42 -4.29
CA ALA A 263 11.49 -10.84 -4.41
C ALA A 263 10.64 -11.31 -3.21
N GLY A 264 10.23 -10.38 -2.36
CA GLY A 264 9.45 -10.67 -1.14
C GLY A 264 10.29 -11.13 0.07
N GLY A 265 11.56 -10.72 0.18
CA GLY A 265 12.37 -10.97 1.38
C GLY A 265 11.93 -10.16 2.60
N ASP A 266 11.98 -10.77 3.78
CA ASP A 266 11.60 -10.17 5.06
C ASP A 266 12.82 -9.66 5.83
N LEU A 267 12.67 -8.49 6.45
CA LEU A 267 13.65 -7.93 7.38
C LEU A 267 13.10 -7.97 8.81
N LEU A 268 13.80 -8.65 9.70
CA LEU A 268 13.46 -8.79 11.12
C LEU A 268 14.59 -8.22 11.97
N ALA A 269 14.35 -7.18 12.75
CA ALA A 269 15.32 -6.67 13.71
C ALA A 269 15.01 -7.18 15.10
N VAL A 270 16.01 -7.70 15.81
CA VAL A 270 15.83 -8.26 17.16
C VAL A 270 16.79 -7.61 18.15
N HIS A 271 16.24 -7.17 19.29
CA HIS A 271 17.01 -6.74 20.44
C HIS A 271 16.80 -7.71 21.60
N VAL A 272 17.90 -8.19 22.22
CA VAL A 272 17.80 -9.06 23.39
C VAL A 272 18.01 -8.25 24.67
N ALA A 273 16.95 -8.08 25.45
CA ALA A 273 16.99 -7.48 26.78
C ALA A 273 17.40 -8.54 27.81
N ARG A 274 18.37 -8.22 28.68
CA ARG A 274 18.77 -9.10 29.78
C ARG A 274 17.80 -8.95 30.96
N SER A 275 17.43 -10.08 31.56
CA SER A 275 16.60 -10.23 32.77
C SER A 275 17.19 -9.58 34.02
N ASP A 276 18.49 -9.27 34.03
CA ASP A 276 19.21 -8.69 35.16
C ASP A 276 19.13 -7.15 35.27
N GLY A 277 18.48 -6.47 34.32
CA GLY A 277 18.25 -5.02 34.35
C GLY A 277 19.52 -4.16 34.36
N LEU A 278 20.68 -4.76 34.07
CA LEU A 278 22.01 -4.13 34.21
C LEU A 278 22.61 -3.62 32.90
N ALA A 279 21.81 -3.50 31.83
CA ALA A 279 22.23 -3.00 30.52
C ALA A 279 22.51 -1.49 30.52
N SER A 280 23.48 -1.06 31.32
CA SER A 280 23.91 0.33 31.58
C SER A 280 24.76 0.93 30.45
N GLY A 281 24.45 0.56 29.21
CA GLY A 281 25.11 1.06 27.99
C GLY A 281 24.20 1.13 26.76
N VAL A 282 22.93 0.72 26.87
CA VAL A 282 21.97 0.80 25.77
C VAL A 282 21.43 2.22 25.69
N SER A 283 21.76 2.93 24.61
CA SER A 283 21.11 4.20 24.31
C SER A 283 19.69 3.90 23.83
N HIS A 284 18.69 4.07 24.69
CA HIS A 284 17.28 3.93 24.32
C HIS A 284 16.93 4.81 23.10
N ALA A 285 17.54 6.00 22.99
CA ALA A 285 17.40 6.87 21.82
C ALA A 285 17.94 6.24 20.52
N SER A 286 19.00 5.43 20.60
CA SER A 286 19.55 4.72 19.44
C SER A 286 18.66 3.55 19.03
N LEU A 287 18.12 2.78 19.98
CA LEU A 287 17.16 1.71 19.67
C LEU A 287 15.88 2.26 19.04
N THR A 288 15.34 3.37 19.55
CA THR A 288 14.16 4.03 18.95
C THR A 288 14.44 4.49 17.52
N ARG A 289 15.63 5.06 17.26
CA ARG A 289 16.05 5.46 15.91
C ARG A 289 16.20 4.25 14.98
N GLN A 290 16.83 3.18 15.46
CA GLN A 290 17.04 1.95 14.70
C GLN A 290 15.72 1.24 14.39
N ARG A 291 14.80 1.23 15.34
CA ARG A 291 13.44 0.73 15.13
C ARG A 291 12.74 1.48 14.00
N ARG A 292 12.75 2.84 14.03
CA ARG A 292 12.18 3.65 12.95
C ARG A 292 12.83 3.32 11.61
N LEU A 293 14.16 3.21 11.57
CA LEU A 293 14.89 2.86 10.35
C LEU A 293 14.50 1.47 9.80
N VAL A 294 14.24 0.49 10.66
CA VAL A 294 13.76 -0.84 10.25
C VAL A 294 12.34 -0.74 9.68
N GLU A 295 11.45 -0.02 10.35
CA GLU A 295 10.06 0.19 9.93
C GLU A 295 10.00 0.97 8.59
N ASP A 296 10.81 2.00 8.41
CA ASP A 296 10.92 2.78 7.15
C ASP A 296 11.41 1.93 5.96
N LEU A 297 12.17 0.86 6.24
CA LEU A 297 12.66 -0.09 5.24
C LEU A 297 11.72 -1.29 5.05
N GLY A 298 10.51 -1.25 5.62
CA GLY A 298 9.50 -2.30 5.50
C GLY A 298 9.76 -3.53 6.37
N GLY A 299 10.68 -3.45 7.34
CA GLY A 299 10.99 -4.52 8.28
C GLY A 299 10.22 -4.44 9.59
N SER A 300 10.26 -5.51 10.38
CA SER A 300 9.66 -5.58 11.72
C SER A 300 10.70 -5.57 12.84
N TYR A 301 10.38 -4.98 13.99
CA TYR A 301 11.27 -4.90 15.15
C TYR A 301 10.71 -5.69 16.34
N HIS A 302 11.56 -6.52 16.95
CA HIS A 302 11.26 -7.44 18.03
C HIS A 302 12.20 -7.22 19.22
N SER A 303 11.67 -7.36 20.44
CA SER A 303 12.45 -7.30 21.67
C SER A 303 12.22 -8.58 22.46
N VAL A 304 13.26 -9.39 22.61
CA VAL A 304 13.22 -10.69 23.29
C VAL A 304 13.93 -10.56 24.63
N VAL A 305 13.38 -11.16 25.68
CA VAL A 305 14.05 -11.24 26.98
C VAL A 305 14.75 -12.60 27.08
N GLY A 306 16.05 -12.61 27.40
CA GLY A 306 16.80 -13.85 27.52
C GLY A 306 18.05 -13.73 28.39
N ASP A 307 18.37 -14.80 29.11
CA ASP A 307 19.53 -14.87 30.01
C ASP A 307 20.85 -14.92 29.23
N GLY A 308 20.83 -15.43 27.99
CA GLY A 308 21.95 -15.50 27.07
C GLY A 308 21.63 -14.86 25.72
N ILE A 309 22.34 -13.79 25.35
CA ILE A 309 22.11 -13.06 24.07
C ILE A 309 22.26 -14.00 22.87
N ALA A 310 23.29 -14.84 22.85
CA ALA A 310 23.54 -15.74 21.72
C ALA A 310 22.44 -16.79 21.55
N THR A 311 22.03 -17.42 22.65
CA THR A 311 20.97 -18.44 22.65
C THR A 311 19.63 -17.83 22.24
N ALA A 312 19.25 -16.70 22.83
CA ALA A 312 18.00 -16.01 22.51
C ALA A 312 17.93 -15.54 21.05
N LEU A 313 19.06 -15.08 20.47
CA LEU A 313 19.13 -14.70 19.06
C LEU A 313 18.90 -15.90 18.13
N VAL A 314 19.49 -17.05 18.44
CA VAL A 314 19.34 -18.27 17.63
C VAL A 314 17.94 -18.87 17.80
N GLU A 315 17.40 -18.90 19.02
CA GLU A 315 16.02 -19.34 19.27
C GLU A 315 15.01 -18.47 18.52
N PHE A 316 15.17 -17.14 18.58
CA PHE A 316 14.35 -16.21 17.81
C PHE A 316 14.49 -16.44 16.30
N ALA A 317 15.72 -16.56 15.80
CA ALA A 317 15.97 -16.77 14.38
C ALA A 317 15.35 -18.11 13.89
N ARG A 318 15.38 -19.17 14.69
CA ARG A 318 14.73 -20.44 14.37
C ARG A 318 13.20 -20.34 14.42
N ALA A 319 12.65 -19.69 15.44
CA ALA A 319 11.21 -19.49 15.57
C ALA A 319 10.64 -18.72 14.36
N GLU A 320 11.37 -17.71 13.90
CA GLU A 320 11.01 -16.91 12.72
C GLU A 320 11.46 -17.55 11.39
N ASN A 321 11.97 -18.79 11.39
CA ASN A 321 12.46 -19.49 10.19
C ASN A 321 13.42 -18.62 9.35
N ALA A 322 14.38 -17.96 10.01
CA ALA A 322 15.33 -17.07 9.37
C ALA A 322 16.32 -17.87 8.52
N THR A 323 16.56 -17.40 7.29
CA THR A 323 17.62 -17.94 6.41
C THR A 323 18.98 -17.36 6.80
N GLN A 324 19.01 -16.09 7.23
CA GLN A 324 20.25 -15.38 7.55
C GLN A 324 20.16 -14.61 8.87
N LEU A 325 21.28 -14.55 9.59
CA LEU A 325 21.45 -13.78 10.81
C LEU A 325 22.63 -12.81 10.71
N VAL A 326 22.33 -11.51 10.70
CA VAL A 326 23.29 -10.42 10.58
C VAL A 326 23.71 -9.93 11.97
N LEU A 327 25.01 -9.98 12.24
CA LEU A 327 25.62 -9.60 13.51
C LEU A 327 26.73 -8.56 13.32
N GLY A 328 26.81 -7.59 14.22
CA GLY A 328 27.96 -6.68 14.31
C GLY A 328 29.21 -7.36 14.87
N THR A 329 30.38 -7.09 14.27
CA THR A 329 31.66 -7.57 14.83
C THR A 329 32.11 -6.69 16.00
N SER A 330 32.25 -7.26 17.20
CA SER A 330 33.02 -6.63 18.30
C SER A 330 34.43 -7.24 18.37
N ARG A 331 35.48 -6.40 18.30
CA ARG A 331 36.87 -6.84 18.49
C ARG A 331 37.22 -6.74 19.98
N ARG A 332 37.21 -7.87 20.69
CA ARG A 332 37.71 -8.00 22.08
C ARG A 332 39.21 -8.30 22.11
N GLY A 333 39.93 -7.73 23.08
CA GLY A 333 41.36 -7.97 23.31
C GLY A 333 41.65 -9.41 23.74
N ARG A 334 42.89 -9.89 23.52
CA ARG A 334 43.30 -11.28 23.84
C ARG A 334 43.11 -11.64 25.31
N LEU A 335 43.38 -10.72 26.23
CA LEU A 335 43.26 -10.93 27.68
C LEU A 335 41.79 -11.08 28.13
N GLU A 336 40.89 -10.29 27.54
CA GLU A 336 39.47 -10.27 27.89
C GLU A 336 38.76 -11.55 27.44
N ARG A 337 39.19 -12.10 26.30
CA ARG A 337 38.72 -13.39 25.76
C ARG A 337 39.09 -14.58 26.64
N PHE A 338 40.24 -14.49 27.32
CA PHE A 338 40.70 -15.53 28.25
C PHE A 338 39.89 -15.51 29.56
N LEU A 339 39.50 -14.33 30.05
CA LEU A 339 38.81 -14.18 31.34
C LEU A 339 37.29 -14.35 31.29
N THR A 340 36.65 -14.06 30.14
CA THR A 340 35.18 -13.99 30.04
C THR A 340 34.56 -15.01 29.09
N GLY A 341 35.36 -15.87 28.46
CA GLY A 341 34.90 -16.89 27.51
C GLY A 341 34.62 -16.37 26.09
N PRO A 342 34.09 -17.23 25.19
CA PRO A 342 33.82 -16.89 23.78
C PRO A 342 32.79 -15.76 23.63
N GLY A 343 32.90 -14.99 22.54
CA GLY A 343 32.02 -13.85 22.29
C GLY A 343 30.66 -14.23 21.71
N THR A 344 29.66 -13.33 21.84
CA THR A 344 28.29 -13.55 21.34
C THR A 344 28.28 -13.99 19.88
N GLY A 345 29.11 -13.40 19.02
CA GLY A 345 29.18 -13.81 17.60
C GLY A 345 29.79 -15.20 17.37
N GLU A 346 30.69 -15.66 18.24
CA GLU A 346 31.31 -17.00 18.15
C GLU A 346 30.36 -18.07 18.68
N THR A 347 29.66 -17.78 19.77
CA THR A 347 28.60 -18.64 20.30
C THR A 347 27.41 -18.73 19.35
N VAL A 348 27.01 -17.64 18.68
CA VAL A 348 25.92 -17.68 17.69
C VAL A 348 26.31 -18.53 16.48
N THR A 349 27.52 -18.38 15.93
CA THR A 349 27.98 -19.23 14.82
C THR A 349 28.07 -20.71 15.21
N ALA A 350 28.39 -21.03 16.46
CA ALA A 350 28.38 -22.42 16.92
C ALA A 350 26.97 -23.00 17.09
N LEU A 351 25.96 -22.16 17.38
CA LEU A 351 24.59 -22.57 17.63
C LEU A 351 23.67 -22.45 16.40
N SER A 352 24.06 -21.69 15.37
CA SER A 352 23.20 -21.30 14.25
C SER A 352 22.73 -22.46 13.38
N GLY A 353 23.45 -23.60 13.37
CA GLY A 353 23.10 -24.75 12.54
C GLY A 353 23.03 -24.34 11.06
N ASP A 354 21.86 -24.50 10.45
CA ASP A 354 21.60 -24.21 9.03
C ASP A 354 21.36 -22.71 8.72
N ILE A 355 21.42 -21.83 9.73
CA ILE A 355 21.21 -20.38 9.55
C ILE A 355 22.54 -19.71 9.19
N ASP A 356 22.59 -19.00 8.07
CA ASP A 356 23.78 -18.30 7.60
C ASP A 356 24.10 -17.05 8.46
N VAL A 357 25.24 -17.06 9.15
CA VAL A 357 25.64 -15.95 10.04
C VAL A 357 26.53 -14.93 9.32
N HIS A 358 25.98 -13.77 8.99
CA HIS A 358 26.68 -12.66 8.36
C HIS A 358 27.29 -11.69 9.39
N ARG A 359 28.62 -11.71 9.52
CA ARG A 359 29.36 -10.80 10.41
C ARG A 359 29.78 -9.52 9.67
N VAL A 360 29.22 -8.38 10.06
CA VAL A 360 29.46 -7.09 9.41
C VAL A 360 30.49 -6.28 10.19
N THR A 361 31.58 -5.93 9.51
CA THR A 361 32.56 -4.94 9.98
C THR A 361 32.04 -3.52 9.72
N HIS A 362 32.25 -2.61 10.67
CA HIS A 362 31.83 -1.21 10.55
C HIS A 362 33.02 -0.26 10.84
N GLU A 363 33.03 0.94 10.26
CA GLU A 363 34.16 1.89 10.36
C GLU A 363 34.51 2.32 11.79
N ARG A 364 33.55 2.20 12.73
CA ARG A 364 33.78 2.45 14.17
C ARG A 364 34.35 1.24 14.94
N ALA A 365 34.67 0.13 14.28
CA ALA A 365 35.24 -1.07 14.91
C ALA A 365 36.71 -0.89 15.33
N GLY A 366 37.26 0.33 15.23
CA GLY A 366 38.68 0.64 15.45
C GLY A 366 38.99 1.72 16.49
N ARG A 367 37.99 2.31 17.18
CA ARG A 367 38.26 3.34 18.22
C ARG A 367 37.44 3.10 19.47
N GLY A 368 38.08 2.48 20.46
CA GLY A 368 37.55 2.41 21.82
C GLY A 368 38.24 1.31 22.62
N ILE A 369 39.29 1.68 23.35
CA ILE A 369 39.62 1.00 24.61
C ILE A 369 38.45 1.33 25.53
N LEU A 370 37.37 0.55 25.44
CA LEU A 370 36.21 0.64 26.31
C LEU A 370 36.19 -0.62 27.16
N LEU A 371 36.96 -0.56 28.25
CA LEU A 371 36.74 -1.45 29.39
C LEU A 371 35.25 -1.39 29.77
N PRO A 372 34.57 -2.51 30.00
CA PRO A 372 33.15 -2.52 30.34
C PRO A 372 32.96 -1.83 31.69
N SER A 373 32.45 -0.60 31.66
CA SER A 373 32.15 0.13 32.89
C SER A 373 30.89 -0.45 33.52
N ARG A 374 31.06 -1.27 34.56
CA ARG A 374 30.11 -1.26 35.69
C ARG A 374 29.93 0.21 36.05
N ARG A 375 28.79 0.84 35.71
CA ARG A 375 28.52 2.22 36.15
C ARG A 375 28.34 2.21 37.66
N ARG A 376 29.48 2.44 38.29
CA ARG A 376 29.73 2.78 39.68
C ARG A 376 29.01 4.10 39.97
N THR A 377 28.32 4.12 41.10
CA THR A 377 27.40 5.17 41.55
C THR A 377 28.07 6.52 41.90
N LEU A 378 29.37 6.69 41.63
CA LEU A 378 30.14 7.88 41.97
C LEU A 378 31.05 8.29 40.81
N SER A 379 31.06 9.58 40.47
CA SER A 379 31.97 10.21 39.49
C SER A 379 33.42 9.76 39.71
N THR A 380 34.18 9.53 38.63
CA THR A 380 35.59 9.10 38.66
C THR A 380 36.45 10.01 39.54
N ALA A 381 36.14 11.31 39.58
CA ALA A 381 36.78 12.28 40.46
C ALA A 381 36.51 11.96 41.95
N ARG A 382 35.29 11.58 42.32
CA ARG A 382 34.92 11.21 43.71
C ARG A 382 35.45 9.84 44.13
N GLN A 383 35.71 8.95 43.18
CA GLN A 383 36.23 7.60 43.44
C GLN A 383 37.70 7.61 43.88
N ILE A 384 38.47 8.60 43.42
CA ILE A 384 39.85 8.82 43.85
C ILE A 384 39.88 9.85 44.98
N ALA A 385 39.13 10.94 44.86
CA ALA A 385 39.09 11.98 45.89
C ALA A 385 38.55 11.48 47.24
N GLY A 386 37.61 10.54 47.26
CA GLY A 386 37.05 9.97 48.49
C GLY A 386 38.08 9.22 49.33
N PRO A 387 38.72 8.16 48.81
CA PRO A 387 39.76 7.42 49.53
C PRO A 387 40.97 8.30 49.86
N VAL A 388 41.37 9.19 48.96
CA VAL A 388 42.45 10.16 49.21
C VAL A 388 42.07 11.10 50.35
N ALA A 389 40.85 11.65 50.37
CA ALA A 389 40.37 12.49 51.46
C ALA A 389 40.29 11.70 52.79
N GLY A 390 39.95 10.41 52.75
CA GLY A 390 39.94 9.54 53.92
C GLY A 390 41.33 9.30 54.53
N LEU A 391 42.39 9.35 53.73
CA LEU A 391 43.77 9.31 54.23
C LEU A 391 44.26 10.69 54.68
N VAL A 392 43.98 11.73 53.89
CA VAL A 392 44.61 13.05 54.02
C VAL A 392 43.93 13.91 55.10
N LEU A 393 42.60 13.92 55.18
CA LEU A 393 41.89 14.79 56.13
C LEU A 393 42.13 14.42 57.61
N PRO A 394 42.12 13.13 58.01
CA PRO A 394 42.48 12.77 59.38
C PRO A 394 43.92 13.14 59.73
N VAL A 395 44.87 12.99 58.80
CA VAL A 395 46.28 13.38 59.01
C VAL A 395 46.42 14.89 59.18
N LEU A 396 45.76 15.68 58.33
CA LEU A 396 45.72 17.15 58.46
C LEU A 396 45.13 17.58 59.81
N LEU A 397 44.05 16.93 60.24
CA LEU A 397 43.43 17.21 61.53
C LEU A 397 44.39 16.88 62.69
N THR A 398 45.13 15.77 62.62
CA THR A 398 46.16 15.43 63.62
C THR A 398 47.21 16.52 63.72
N VAL A 399 47.71 17.04 62.58
CA VAL A 399 48.72 18.10 62.58
C VAL A 399 48.20 19.38 63.24
N VAL A 400 46.96 19.77 62.93
CA VAL A 400 46.34 20.96 63.53
C VAL A 400 46.15 20.79 65.03
N LEU A 401 45.57 19.66 65.46
CA LEU A 401 45.34 19.38 66.88
C LEU A 401 46.65 19.24 67.68
N ALA A 402 47.71 18.70 67.07
CA ALA A 402 49.02 18.60 67.70
C ALA A 402 49.65 19.98 68.03
N GLN A 403 49.32 21.05 67.28
CA GLN A 403 49.81 22.41 67.57
C GLN A 403 49.13 23.04 68.77
N VAL A 404 47.91 22.62 69.09
CA VAL A 404 47.13 23.14 70.23
C VAL A 404 47.05 22.13 71.37
N ARG A 405 47.98 21.17 71.37
CA ARG A 405 48.02 20.07 72.33
C ARG A 405 48.06 20.60 73.76
N GLY A 406 47.12 20.15 74.59
CA GLY A 406 47.01 20.54 76.00
C GLY A 406 45.98 21.63 76.30
N THR A 407 45.43 22.31 75.29
CA THR A 407 44.29 23.25 75.49
C THR A 407 42.94 22.58 75.25
N VAL A 408 42.92 21.55 74.40
CA VAL A 408 41.73 20.77 74.04
C VAL A 408 41.77 19.44 74.79
N ASN A 409 40.62 18.99 75.30
CA ASN A 409 40.52 17.70 75.98
C ASN A 409 40.39 16.54 74.97
N LEU A 410 40.82 15.34 75.38
CA LEU A 410 40.80 14.12 74.54
C LEU A 410 39.41 13.83 73.95
N THR A 411 38.35 14.14 74.69
CA THR A 411 36.96 13.97 74.23
C THR A 411 36.64 14.86 73.02
N SER A 412 37.07 16.12 73.03
CA SER A 412 36.84 17.03 71.91
C SER A 412 37.68 16.65 70.70
N GLU A 413 38.92 16.18 70.90
CA GLU A 413 39.77 15.66 69.83
C GLU A 413 39.10 14.45 69.15
N ALA A 414 38.60 13.48 69.93
CA ALA A 414 37.89 12.32 69.39
C ALA A 414 36.63 12.69 68.59
N LEU A 415 35.83 13.67 69.06
CA LEU A 415 34.64 14.15 68.34
C LEU A 415 34.98 14.84 67.01
N LEU A 416 36.09 15.56 66.93
CA LEU A 416 36.56 16.20 65.69
C LEU A 416 37.02 15.17 64.66
N PHE A 417 37.70 14.10 65.09
CA PHE A 417 38.01 12.97 64.21
C PHE A 417 36.74 12.29 63.71
N LEU A 418 35.74 12.10 64.58
CA LEU A 418 34.45 11.52 64.20
C LEU A 418 33.72 12.36 63.14
N LEU A 419 33.66 13.67 63.34
CA LEU A 419 33.08 14.61 62.38
C LEU A 419 33.80 14.53 61.02
N THR A 420 35.12 14.41 61.03
CA THR A 420 35.93 14.26 59.81
C THR A 420 35.59 12.97 59.05
N VAL A 421 35.44 11.85 59.76
CA VAL A 421 35.03 10.55 59.16
C VAL A 421 33.65 10.67 58.50
N VAL A 422 32.70 11.33 59.14
CA VAL A 422 31.36 11.58 58.58
C VAL A 422 31.44 12.47 57.33
N GLY A 423 32.23 13.54 57.37
CA GLY A 423 32.46 14.42 56.22
C GLY A 423 33.04 13.68 55.01
N VAL A 424 34.06 12.84 55.22
CA VAL A 424 34.65 11.99 54.16
C VAL A 424 33.61 11.02 53.59
N ALA A 425 32.75 10.46 54.44
CA ALA A 425 31.73 9.53 54.00
C ALA A 425 30.68 10.17 53.08
N CYS A 426 30.29 11.41 53.37
CA CYS A 426 29.39 12.18 52.51
C CYS A 426 29.99 12.44 51.12
N ILE A 427 31.32 12.56 51.02
CA ILE A 427 32.04 12.85 49.78
C ILE A 427 32.32 11.57 48.97
N GLY A 428 32.79 10.51 49.65
CA GLY A 428 33.42 9.34 49.04
C GLY A 428 32.73 8.00 49.29
N GLY A 429 31.62 7.97 50.02
CA GLY A 429 30.87 6.75 50.33
C GLY A 429 31.55 5.83 51.34
N VAL A 430 31.06 4.58 51.43
CA VAL A 430 31.39 3.63 52.51
C VAL A 430 32.88 3.26 52.58
N VAL A 431 33.53 3.03 51.44
CA VAL A 431 34.96 2.66 51.41
C VAL A 431 35.83 3.80 51.93
N SER A 432 35.51 5.04 51.57
CA SER A 432 36.23 6.23 52.02
C SER A 432 36.03 6.47 53.52
N ALA A 433 34.81 6.24 54.02
CA ALA A 433 34.49 6.30 55.44
C ALA A 433 35.26 5.26 56.26
N LEU A 434 35.38 4.04 55.74
CA LEU A 434 36.12 2.96 56.38
C LEU A 434 37.61 3.29 56.47
N ILE A 435 38.21 3.76 55.36
CA ILE A 435 39.60 4.21 55.34
C ILE A 435 39.80 5.35 56.35
N ALA A 436 38.94 6.37 56.33
CA ALA A 436 39.01 7.48 57.27
C ALA A 436 38.89 7.05 58.72
N SER A 437 38.00 6.10 59.03
CA SER A 437 37.79 5.59 60.38
C SER A 437 39.02 4.84 60.90
N VAL A 438 39.66 4.02 60.06
CA VAL A 438 40.89 3.29 60.43
C VAL A 438 42.04 4.27 60.62
N THR A 439 42.23 5.20 59.69
CA THR A 439 43.28 6.23 59.77
C THR A 439 43.09 7.12 61.00
N ALA A 440 41.86 7.59 61.27
CA ALA A 440 41.54 8.39 62.45
C ALA A 440 41.80 7.63 63.76
N SER A 441 41.41 6.34 63.83
CA SER A 441 41.63 5.53 65.03
C SER A 441 43.11 5.30 65.33
N LEU A 442 43.94 5.04 64.31
CA LEU A 442 45.38 4.86 64.47
C LEU A 442 46.06 6.16 64.91
N LEU A 443 45.69 7.28 64.29
CA LEU A 443 46.25 8.59 64.63
C LEU A 443 45.84 9.04 66.03
N LEU A 444 44.58 8.83 66.42
CA LEU A 444 44.09 9.15 67.75
C LEU A 444 44.83 8.35 68.82
N ASN A 445 45.01 7.04 68.61
CA ASN A 445 45.74 6.17 69.53
C ASN A 445 47.22 6.56 69.68
N TYR A 446 47.93 6.77 68.58
CA TYR A 446 49.36 7.06 68.63
C TYR A 446 49.68 8.47 69.16
N TRP A 447 48.87 9.48 68.83
CA TRP A 447 49.17 10.88 69.14
C TRP A 447 48.47 11.43 70.39
N PHE A 448 47.31 10.93 70.80
CA PHE A 448 46.53 11.62 71.84
C PHE A 448 46.25 10.77 73.08
N ILE A 449 46.41 9.44 73.00
CA ILE A 449 46.23 8.53 74.13
C ILE A 449 47.58 8.27 74.83
N PRO A 450 47.73 8.54 76.14
CA PRO A 450 48.96 8.22 76.88
C PRO A 450 49.14 6.69 77.08
N PRO A 451 50.36 6.13 77.00
CA PRO A 451 51.62 6.79 76.66
C PRO A 451 51.74 7.11 75.16
N ILE A 452 51.93 8.40 74.87
CA ILE A 452 52.00 8.97 73.51
C ILE A 452 53.21 8.40 72.76
N GLY A 453 53.04 8.09 71.47
CA GLY A 453 54.11 7.56 70.62
C GLY A 453 54.25 6.04 70.67
N SER A 454 53.32 5.34 71.30
CA SER A 454 53.24 3.88 71.30
C SER A 454 51.81 3.43 71.00
N PHE A 455 51.65 2.30 70.30
CA PHE A 455 50.34 1.70 70.08
C PHE A 455 49.98 0.81 71.28
N THR A 456 49.07 1.27 72.13
CA THR A 456 48.59 0.50 73.27
C THR A 456 47.23 -0.12 72.94
N LEU A 457 47.19 -1.45 72.85
CA LEU A 457 45.97 -2.24 72.65
C LEU A 457 45.32 -2.71 73.96
N GLU A 458 45.96 -2.46 75.11
CA GLU A 458 45.55 -2.96 76.43
C GLU A 458 44.70 -1.96 77.25
N ASP A 459 44.55 -0.70 76.80
CA ASP A 459 43.69 0.28 77.48
C ASP A 459 42.22 0.09 77.08
N PRO A 460 41.28 -0.15 78.03
CA PRO A 460 39.85 -0.25 77.74
C PRO A 460 39.27 0.99 77.04
N ASN A 461 39.87 2.18 77.22
CA ASN A 461 39.45 3.39 76.51
C ASN A 461 39.79 3.34 75.00
N ALA A 462 40.89 2.69 74.61
CA ALA A 462 41.26 2.52 73.21
C ALA A 462 40.30 1.55 72.50
N LEU A 463 39.87 0.48 73.19
CA LEU A 463 38.85 -0.45 72.70
C LEU A 463 37.48 0.22 72.57
N LEU A 464 37.10 1.07 73.54
CA LEU A 464 35.87 1.87 73.46
C LEU A 464 35.88 2.86 72.28
N ALA A 465 36.98 3.57 72.06
CA ALA A 465 37.13 4.48 70.92
C ALA A 465 36.97 3.73 69.58
N LEU A 466 37.66 2.58 69.43
CA LEU A 466 37.53 1.74 68.23
C LEU A 466 36.09 1.26 68.01
N GLY A 467 35.39 0.88 69.09
CA GLY A 467 33.98 0.48 69.04
C GLY A 467 33.03 1.61 68.61
N VAL A 468 33.24 2.82 69.12
CA VAL A 468 32.45 4.01 68.73
C VAL A 468 32.70 4.37 67.26
N PHE A 469 33.95 4.37 66.81
CA PHE A 469 34.29 4.62 65.41
C PHE A 469 33.70 3.55 64.47
N ALA A 470 33.77 2.27 64.84
CA ALA A 470 33.14 1.18 64.10
C ALA A 470 31.62 1.35 64.00
N THR A 471 30.97 1.75 65.10
CA THR A 471 29.51 1.98 65.15
C THR A 471 29.10 3.14 64.25
N VAL A 472 29.88 4.23 64.24
CA VAL A 472 29.62 5.37 63.33
C VAL A 472 29.89 4.99 61.88
N ALA A 473 30.96 4.23 61.59
CA ALA A 473 31.21 3.73 60.24
C ALA A 473 30.06 2.84 59.72
N VAL A 474 29.50 1.95 60.57
CA VAL A 474 28.34 1.10 60.24
C VAL A 474 27.09 1.94 60.04
N THR A 475 26.83 2.92 60.91
CA THR A 475 25.65 3.79 60.82
C THR A 475 25.70 4.62 59.55
N VAL A 476 26.86 5.20 59.24
CA VAL A 476 27.10 5.97 58.02
C VAL A 476 27.01 5.07 56.78
N ALA A 477 27.52 3.83 56.84
CA ALA A 477 27.34 2.85 55.78
C ALA A 477 25.86 2.51 55.56
N ALA A 478 25.08 2.36 56.62
CA ALA A 478 23.64 2.11 56.57
C ALA A 478 22.85 3.31 56.01
N VAL A 479 23.25 4.55 56.35
CA VAL A 479 22.62 5.78 55.80
C VAL A 479 22.93 5.97 54.32
N VAL A 480 24.18 5.75 53.91
CA VAL A 480 24.60 5.81 52.50
C VAL A 480 23.91 4.71 51.69
N ASP A 481 23.83 3.50 52.23
CA ASP A 481 23.15 2.38 51.58
C ASP A 481 21.62 2.59 51.53
N ARG A 482 21.02 3.24 52.53
CA ARG A 482 19.60 3.67 52.51
C ARG A 482 19.34 4.73 51.43
N SER A 483 20.27 5.68 51.24
CA SER A 483 20.21 6.68 50.17
C SER A 483 20.29 6.02 48.78
N LEU A 484 21.19 5.05 48.60
CA LEU A 484 21.33 4.28 47.36
C LEU A 484 20.10 3.38 47.07
N ARG A 485 19.45 2.84 48.11
CA ARG A 485 18.20 2.08 47.97
C ARG A 485 17.02 2.98 47.59
N LEU A 486 16.97 4.23 48.07
CA LEU A 486 15.92 5.19 47.72
C LEU A 486 15.96 5.55 46.22
N SER A 487 17.15 5.81 45.67
CA SER A 487 17.31 6.07 44.23
C SER A 487 17.02 4.86 43.34
N ARG A 488 17.21 3.63 43.84
CA ARG A 488 16.86 2.39 43.12
C ARG A 488 15.35 2.12 43.10
N ARG A 489 14.61 2.54 44.13
CA ARG A 489 13.15 2.38 44.19
C ARG A 489 12.42 3.30 43.22
N SER A 490 12.86 4.55 43.05
CA SER A 490 12.24 5.43 42.04
C SER A 490 12.52 4.94 40.62
N ALA A 491 13.76 4.53 40.32
CA ALA A 491 14.12 4.03 38.99
C ALA A 491 13.45 2.69 38.63
N ARG A 492 13.23 1.79 39.60
CA ARG A 492 12.47 0.54 39.38
C ARG A 492 10.99 0.81 39.14
N ALA A 493 10.39 1.74 39.89
CA ALA A 493 8.98 2.10 39.67
C ALA A 493 8.75 2.73 38.28
N THR A 494 9.70 3.51 37.76
CA THR A 494 9.62 4.05 36.39
C THR A 494 9.87 2.99 35.32
N ALA A 495 10.85 2.10 35.52
CA ALA A 495 11.15 1.04 34.56
C ALA A 495 10.08 -0.07 34.52
N GLU A 496 9.47 -0.43 35.67
CA GLU A 496 8.34 -1.36 35.74
C GLU A 496 7.07 -0.75 35.12
N ALA A 497 6.84 0.56 35.29
CA ALA A 497 5.74 1.26 34.63
C ALA A 497 5.95 1.37 33.10
N GLU A 498 7.18 1.63 32.63
CA GLU A 498 7.50 1.72 31.20
C GLU A 498 7.54 0.36 30.50
N THR A 499 7.94 -0.72 31.19
CA THR A 499 7.90 -2.09 30.66
C THR A 499 6.49 -2.66 30.63
N MET A 500 5.65 -2.34 31.62
CA MET A 500 4.24 -2.70 31.59
C MET A 500 3.47 -1.90 30.52
N SER A 501 3.86 -0.64 30.28
CA SER A 501 3.37 0.19 29.17
C SER A 501 3.85 -0.29 27.79
N SER A 502 5.07 -0.83 27.68
CA SER A 502 5.58 -1.39 26.42
C SER A 502 5.03 -2.79 26.11
N LEU A 503 4.77 -3.61 27.12
CA LEU A 503 4.04 -4.88 27.00
C LEU A 503 2.59 -4.64 26.57
N ALA A 504 1.90 -3.65 27.17
CA ALA A 504 0.61 -3.19 26.69
C ALA A 504 0.70 -2.68 25.23
N GLY A 505 1.78 -1.97 24.87
CA GLY A 505 2.05 -1.52 23.51
C GLY A 505 2.38 -2.61 22.47
N SER A 506 2.76 -3.81 22.91
CA SER A 506 3.07 -4.95 22.02
C SER A 506 1.84 -5.78 21.64
N ILE A 507 0.82 -5.82 22.51
CA ILE A 507 -0.50 -6.45 22.25
C ILE A 507 -1.38 -5.55 21.36
N VAL A 508 -0.97 -4.30 21.16
CA VAL A 508 -1.75 -3.17 20.64
C VAL A 508 -1.52 -2.83 19.16
N ARG A 509 -0.54 -3.46 18.49
CA ARG A 509 -0.25 -3.16 17.07
C ARG A 509 -0.84 -4.16 16.06
N GLY A 510 -1.61 -5.14 16.52
CA GLY A 510 -2.60 -5.81 15.68
C GLY A 510 -3.85 -4.94 15.63
N GLY A 511 -4.43 -4.72 14.44
CA GLY A 511 -5.50 -3.76 14.15
C GLY A 511 -6.82 -4.00 14.90
N ALA A 512 -6.84 -3.78 16.21
CA ALA A 512 -8.04 -3.78 17.02
C ALA A 512 -8.79 -2.45 16.83
N THR A 513 -10.07 -2.54 16.50
CA THR A 513 -10.98 -1.39 16.39
C THR A 513 -11.24 -0.77 17.77
N ILE A 514 -11.58 0.53 17.84
CA ILE A 514 -11.90 1.23 19.11
C ILE A 514 -12.87 0.42 20.00
N PRO A 515 -13.95 -0.21 19.47
CA PRO A 515 -14.84 -1.07 20.26
C PRO A 515 -14.12 -2.25 20.93
N ALA A 516 -13.16 -2.88 20.26
CA ALA A 516 -12.41 -4.00 20.83
C ALA A 516 -11.48 -3.55 21.98
N LEU A 517 -10.95 -2.32 21.92
CA LEU A 517 -10.15 -1.75 23.00
C LEU A 517 -11.01 -1.41 24.23
N LEU A 518 -12.23 -0.90 24.02
CA LEU A 518 -13.19 -0.63 25.09
C LEU A 518 -13.64 -1.92 25.77
N GLU A 519 -13.99 -2.94 24.98
CA GLU A 519 -14.41 -4.25 25.50
C GLU A 519 -13.30 -4.92 26.30
N ARG A 520 -12.07 -4.89 25.80
CA ARG A 520 -10.93 -5.46 26.52
C ARG A 520 -10.59 -4.71 27.80
N THR A 521 -10.82 -3.40 27.84
CA THR A 521 -10.68 -2.60 29.07
C THR A 521 -11.78 -2.99 30.06
N ARG A 522 -13.02 -3.16 29.61
CA ARG A 522 -14.14 -3.64 30.42
C ARG A 522 -13.82 -4.99 31.06
N GLU A 523 -13.34 -5.95 30.27
CA GLU A 523 -12.99 -7.30 30.73
C GLU A 523 -11.81 -7.30 31.71
N THR A 524 -10.71 -6.61 31.37
CA THR A 524 -9.47 -6.61 32.17
C THR A 524 -9.68 -6.03 33.57
N PHE A 525 -10.51 -4.99 33.68
CA PHE A 525 -10.82 -4.36 34.95
C PHE A 525 -12.09 -4.90 35.60
N GLY A 526 -12.81 -5.85 34.98
CA GLY A 526 -14.05 -6.42 35.52
C GLY A 526 -15.13 -5.36 35.73
N MET A 527 -15.33 -4.50 34.73
CA MET A 527 -16.31 -3.42 34.73
C MET A 527 -17.61 -3.85 34.07
N GLU A 528 -18.70 -3.17 34.39
CA GLU A 528 -20.00 -3.37 33.75
C GLU A 528 -20.03 -2.71 32.37
N THR A 529 -19.51 -1.49 32.27
CA THR A 529 -19.39 -0.76 31.00
C THR A 529 -18.06 -0.02 30.89
N ALA A 530 -17.60 0.17 29.65
CA ALA A 530 -16.46 1.02 29.32
C ALA A 530 -16.81 1.81 28.05
N GLU A 531 -16.94 3.12 28.17
CA GLU A 531 -17.39 4.01 27.11
C GLU A 531 -16.40 5.13 26.89
N LEU A 532 -16.27 5.55 25.63
CA LEU A 532 -15.54 6.75 25.26
C LEU A 532 -16.52 7.91 25.12
N VAL A 533 -16.25 9.00 25.82
CA VAL A 533 -17.11 10.18 25.86
C VAL A 533 -16.31 11.44 25.57
N ASP A 534 -16.94 12.37 24.86
CA ASP A 534 -16.31 13.63 24.45
C ASP A 534 -16.32 14.69 25.56
N GLU A 535 -16.99 14.45 26.69
CA GLU A 535 -16.98 15.27 27.91
C GLU A 535 -16.98 14.39 29.17
N PRO A 536 -16.33 14.79 30.28
CA PRO A 536 -16.24 13.96 31.47
C PRO A 536 -17.60 13.96 32.19
N PRO A 537 -18.26 12.82 32.35
CA PRO A 537 -19.55 12.75 33.01
C PRO A 537 -19.39 12.99 34.52
N ASP A 538 -20.24 13.84 35.08
CA ASP A 538 -20.25 14.17 36.52
C ASP A 538 -21.20 13.20 37.25
N ALA A 539 -20.71 12.00 37.55
CA ALA A 539 -21.46 11.01 38.32
C ALA A 539 -20.56 10.31 39.34
N GLU A 540 -21.02 10.20 40.59
CA GLU A 540 -20.24 9.66 41.72
C GLU A 540 -19.87 8.16 41.54
N ASP A 541 -20.62 7.41 40.74
CA ASP A 541 -20.43 5.98 40.48
C ASP A 541 -19.56 5.67 39.25
N LEU A 542 -18.98 6.69 38.59
CA LEU A 542 -18.15 6.51 37.40
C LEU A 542 -16.67 6.71 37.71
N THR A 543 -15.84 5.80 37.19
CA THR A 543 -14.39 6.03 37.11
C THR A 543 -14.07 6.66 35.77
N VAL A 544 -13.72 7.95 35.78
CA VAL A 544 -13.39 8.71 34.57
C VAL A 544 -11.89 8.98 34.50
N VAL A 545 -11.29 8.72 33.33
CA VAL A 545 -9.86 8.92 33.07
C VAL A 545 -9.68 9.60 31.71
N PRO A 546 -8.79 10.61 31.58
CA PRO A 546 -8.52 11.25 30.30
C PRO A 546 -7.94 10.26 29.29
N ALA A 547 -8.54 10.21 28.11
CA ALA A 547 -8.15 9.40 26.96
C ALA A 547 -7.76 10.30 25.77
N GLY A 548 -7.03 11.39 26.04
CA GLY A 548 -6.58 12.36 25.05
C GLY A 548 -7.05 13.79 25.33
N PRO A 549 -6.82 14.74 24.40
CA PRO A 549 -7.16 16.14 24.58
C PRO A 549 -8.67 16.43 24.58
N GLN A 550 -9.46 15.57 23.93
CA GLN A 550 -10.90 15.75 23.70
C GLN A 550 -11.66 14.41 23.81
N ALA A 551 -11.17 13.50 24.63
CA ALA A 551 -11.81 12.22 24.84
C ALA A 551 -11.53 11.74 26.25
N TRP A 552 -12.54 11.18 26.88
CA TRP A 552 -12.53 10.64 28.22
C TRP A 552 -13.02 9.20 28.19
N LEU A 553 -12.34 8.34 28.95
CA LEU A 553 -12.76 6.96 29.15
C LEU A 553 -13.56 6.89 30.46
N ALA A 554 -14.84 6.56 30.36
CA ALA A 554 -15.75 6.41 31.49
C ALA A 554 -16.06 4.93 31.72
N LEU A 555 -15.85 4.45 32.95
CA LEU A 555 -16.15 3.07 33.34
C LEU A 555 -17.12 3.04 34.51
N ARG A 556 -18.09 2.12 34.45
CA ARG A 556 -19.05 1.84 35.52
C ARG A 556 -18.81 0.44 36.09
N GLY A 557 -18.89 0.31 37.42
CA GLY A 557 -18.79 -0.98 38.09
C GLY A 557 -18.04 -0.88 39.42
N ARG A 558 -17.20 -1.87 39.71
CA ARG A 558 -16.48 -1.97 40.99
C ARG A 558 -15.50 -0.80 41.22
N THR A 559 -15.22 -0.51 42.48
CA THR A 559 -14.22 0.51 42.86
C THR A 559 -12.79 0.02 42.58
N LEU A 560 -12.02 0.81 41.82
CA LEU A 560 -10.62 0.50 41.51
C LEU A 560 -9.65 1.02 42.58
N SER A 561 -8.69 0.18 42.94
CA SER A 561 -7.54 0.54 43.80
C SER A 561 -6.63 1.58 43.14
N SER A 562 -5.77 2.24 43.93
CA SER A 562 -4.81 3.23 43.43
C SER A 562 -3.81 2.65 42.42
N SER A 563 -3.50 1.35 42.54
CA SER A 563 -2.68 0.62 41.56
C SER A 563 -3.43 0.37 40.26
N GLU A 564 -4.68 -0.05 40.32
CA GLU A 564 -5.50 -0.32 39.12
C GLU A 564 -5.80 0.97 38.36
N ARG A 565 -6.07 2.09 39.06
CA ARG A 565 -6.26 3.41 38.42
C ARG A 565 -5.02 3.86 37.62
N ARG A 566 -3.81 3.53 38.08
CA ARG A 566 -2.57 3.82 37.34
C ARG A 566 -2.46 2.97 36.07
N VAL A 567 -2.86 1.70 36.12
CA VAL A 567 -2.88 0.83 34.93
C VAL A 567 -3.97 1.30 33.96
N LEU A 568 -5.14 1.68 34.46
CA LEU A 568 -6.23 2.21 33.66
C LEU A 568 -5.84 3.49 32.90
N ALA A 569 -5.04 4.37 33.51
CA ALA A 569 -4.49 5.55 32.82
C ALA A 569 -3.63 5.20 31.59
N ALA A 570 -2.92 4.06 31.62
CA ALA A 570 -2.17 3.58 30.45
C ALA A 570 -3.11 3.06 29.35
N PHE A 571 -4.21 2.37 29.71
CA PHE A 571 -5.25 1.96 28.76
C PHE A 571 -5.97 3.17 28.14
N ALA A 572 -6.33 4.16 28.94
CA ALA A 572 -6.98 5.39 28.48
C ALA A 572 -6.09 6.17 27.50
N ALA A 573 -4.80 6.33 27.80
CA ALA A 573 -3.84 6.93 26.86
C ALA A 573 -3.75 6.16 25.53
N HIS A 574 -3.95 4.84 25.57
CA HIS A 574 -3.95 4.01 24.38
C HIS A 574 -5.21 4.19 23.52
N VAL A 575 -6.40 4.15 24.14
CA VAL A 575 -7.67 4.47 23.48
C VAL A 575 -7.59 5.86 22.84
N GLY A 576 -7.01 6.84 23.54
CA GLY A 576 -6.77 8.17 22.98
C GLY A 576 -5.86 8.21 21.76
N SER A 577 -4.79 7.41 21.73
CA SER A 577 -3.93 7.32 20.55
C SER A 577 -4.65 6.69 19.35
N ALA A 578 -5.57 5.75 19.58
CA ALA A 578 -6.36 5.14 18.51
C ALA A 578 -7.38 6.14 17.93
N VAL A 579 -8.04 6.93 18.79
CA VAL A 579 -8.97 7.99 18.40
C VAL A 579 -8.26 9.07 17.57
N GLU A 580 -7.08 9.52 18.02
CA GLU A 580 -6.30 10.53 17.30
C GLU A 580 -5.85 10.03 15.92
N ARG A 581 -5.45 8.76 15.80
CA ARG A 581 -5.11 8.16 14.51
C ARG A 581 -6.31 8.08 13.57
N ALA A 582 -7.48 7.72 14.08
CA ALA A 582 -8.71 7.68 13.27
C ALA A 582 -9.05 9.08 12.73
N ARG A 583 -8.99 10.12 13.58
CA ARG A 583 -9.20 11.52 13.18
C ARG A 583 -8.19 11.99 12.13
N LEU A 584 -6.90 11.69 12.34
CA LEU A 584 -5.85 12.06 11.38
C LEU A 584 -5.98 11.34 10.04
N ALA A 585 -6.43 10.08 10.03
CA ALA A 585 -6.67 9.33 8.80
C ALA A 585 -7.86 9.88 8.02
N GLU A 586 -8.94 10.24 8.71
CA GLU A 586 -10.11 10.91 8.12
C GLU A 586 -9.74 12.27 7.52
N ALA A 587 -9.01 13.11 8.28
CA ALA A 587 -8.52 14.40 7.80
C ALA A 587 -7.57 14.28 6.60
N ALA A 588 -6.75 13.22 6.53
CA ALA A 588 -5.86 12.98 5.40
C ALA A 588 -6.62 12.54 4.14
N ALA A 589 -7.70 11.77 4.28
CA ALA A 589 -8.52 11.31 3.17
C ALA A 589 -9.22 12.47 2.44
N GLU A 590 -9.56 13.56 3.14
CA GLU A 590 -10.18 14.75 2.53
C GLU A 590 -9.22 15.59 1.66
N VAL A 591 -7.91 15.54 1.93
CA VAL A 591 -6.91 16.41 1.27
C VAL A 591 -6.39 15.84 -0.05
N GLU A 592 -6.43 14.52 -0.22
CA GLU A 592 -5.81 13.84 -1.35
C GLU A 592 -6.45 14.14 -2.73
N PRO A 593 -7.79 14.28 -2.86
CA PRO A 593 -8.43 14.66 -4.12
C PRO A 593 -7.98 16.05 -4.62
N VAL A 594 -7.80 17.00 -3.70
CA VAL A 594 -7.39 18.38 -4.02
C VAL A 594 -5.95 18.41 -4.54
N LYS A 595 -5.05 17.62 -3.95
CA LYS A 595 -3.66 17.49 -4.42
C LYS A 595 -3.56 16.79 -5.77
N ALA A 596 -4.48 15.88 -6.09
CA ALA A 596 -4.55 15.27 -7.42
C ALA A 596 -4.97 16.29 -8.48
N ALA A 597 -5.99 17.10 -8.18
CA ALA A 597 -6.46 18.17 -9.08
C ALA A 597 -5.38 19.24 -9.35
N ASP A 598 -4.66 19.69 -8.33
CA ASP A 598 -3.61 20.71 -8.47
C ASP A 598 -2.39 20.21 -9.28
N ARG A 599 -2.02 18.93 -9.12
CA ARG A 599 -1.01 18.28 -9.96
C ARG A 599 -1.42 18.23 -11.42
N MET A 600 -2.68 17.90 -11.71
CA MET A 600 -3.20 17.86 -13.08
C MET A 600 -3.21 19.26 -13.71
N ARG A 601 -3.70 20.28 -12.98
CA ARG A 601 -3.66 21.69 -13.41
C ARG A 601 -2.25 22.16 -13.76
N THR A 602 -1.26 21.80 -12.94
CA THR A 602 0.14 22.17 -13.18
C THR A 602 0.72 21.49 -14.41
N ALA A 603 0.37 20.22 -14.66
CA ALA A 603 0.79 19.50 -15.86
C ALA A 603 0.20 20.12 -17.14
N LEU A 604 -1.08 20.50 -17.10
CA LEU A 604 -1.78 21.16 -18.21
C LEU A 604 -1.14 22.51 -18.58
N LEU A 605 -0.87 23.36 -17.59
CA LEU A 605 -0.24 24.67 -17.84
C LEU A 605 1.16 24.53 -18.45
N ARG A 606 1.91 23.49 -18.09
CA ARG A 606 3.23 23.20 -18.68
C ARG A 606 3.11 22.75 -20.14
N ALA A 607 2.13 21.92 -20.46
CA ALA A 607 1.88 21.47 -21.84
C ALA A 607 1.48 22.65 -22.75
N VAL A 608 0.55 23.50 -22.30
CA VAL A 608 0.14 24.72 -23.04
C VAL A 608 1.34 25.66 -23.26
N GLY A 609 2.18 25.85 -22.24
CA GLY A 609 3.37 26.68 -22.35
C GLY A 609 4.40 26.16 -23.35
N HIS A 610 4.50 24.86 -23.58
CA HIS A 610 5.42 24.27 -24.56
C HIS A 610 4.95 24.55 -25.99
N ASP A 611 3.68 24.28 -26.29
CA ASP A 611 3.15 24.35 -27.66
C ASP A 611 2.94 25.77 -28.17
N LEU A 612 2.83 26.76 -27.28
CA LEU A 612 2.89 28.18 -27.65
C LEU A 612 4.32 28.63 -27.98
N ARG A 613 5.34 28.10 -27.30
CA ARG A 613 6.74 28.50 -27.51
C ARG A 613 7.27 28.07 -28.87
N THR A 614 6.88 26.89 -29.36
CA THR A 614 7.39 26.34 -30.62
C THR A 614 7.10 27.22 -31.85
N PRO A 615 5.85 27.58 -32.18
CA PRO A 615 5.56 28.49 -33.30
C PRO A 615 6.09 29.90 -33.04
N LEU A 616 6.07 30.38 -31.79
CA LEU A 616 6.64 31.68 -31.44
C LEU A 616 8.15 31.74 -31.73
N ALA A 617 8.90 30.69 -31.38
CA ALA A 617 10.33 30.61 -31.63
C ALA A 617 10.66 30.54 -33.13
N ALA A 618 9.88 29.76 -33.90
CA ALA A 618 10.04 29.65 -35.35
C ALA A 618 9.77 30.98 -36.07
N GLY A 619 8.62 31.62 -35.78
CA GLY A 619 8.28 32.93 -36.35
C GLY A 619 9.24 34.03 -35.91
N TRP A 620 9.66 34.04 -34.64
CA TRP A 620 10.68 34.97 -34.14
C TRP A 620 12.01 34.79 -34.86
N ALA A 621 12.47 33.55 -35.07
CA ALA A 621 13.71 33.27 -35.79
C ALA A 621 13.63 33.78 -37.23
N ALA A 622 12.52 33.51 -37.94
CA ALA A 622 12.33 33.97 -39.30
C ALA A 622 12.33 35.51 -39.43
N VAL A 623 11.58 36.19 -38.56
CA VAL A 623 11.55 37.67 -38.51
C VAL A 623 12.92 38.25 -38.12
N THR A 624 13.64 37.61 -37.21
CA THR A 624 14.97 38.08 -36.78
C THR A 624 15.99 37.91 -37.91
N SER A 625 15.94 36.79 -38.64
CA SER A 625 16.78 36.54 -39.82
C SER A 625 16.53 37.59 -40.89
N LEU A 626 15.27 37.89 -41.21
CA LEU A 626 14.89 38.94 -42.18
C LEU A 626 15.32 40.36 -41.77
N ARG A 627 15.50 40.62 -40.48
CA ARG A 627 15.97 41.92 -39.95
C ARG A 627 17.49 42.04 -39.90
N SER A 628 18.22 40.93 -40.02
CA SER A 628 19.68 40.94 -40.03
C SER A 628 20.21 41.63 -41.29
N ARG A 629 21.26 42.44 -41.15
CA ARG A 629 21.97 43.07 -42.28
C ARG A 629 23.22 42.30 -42.68
N ASP A 630 23.53 41.22 -41.98
CA ASP A 630 24.78 40.47 -42.14
C ASP A 630 24.68 39.38 -43.23
N VAL A 631 23.47 39.12 -43.74
CA VAL A 631 23.17 38.09 -44.75
C VAL A 631 22.32 38.70 -45.85
N GLU A 632 22.78 38.61 -47.10
CA GLU A 632 21.96 38.92 -48.27
C GLU A 632 21.14 37.69 -48.64
N PHE A 633 19.81 37.80 -48.52
CA PHE A 633 18.90 36.72 -48.90
C PHE A 633 18.53 36.83 -50.36
N SER A 634 18.45 35.69 -51.05
CA SER A 634 17.81 35.62 -52.35
C SER A 634 16.31 36.01 -52.23
N PRO A 635 15.66 36.44 -53.32
CA PRO A 635 14.22 36.67 -53.32
C PRO A 635 13.45 35.43 -52.82
N GLU A 636 13.89 34.23 -53.22
CA GLU A 636 13.29 32.97 -52.81
C GLU A 636 13.44 32.70 -51.31
N ASP A 637 14.64 32.85 -50.73
CA ASP A 637 14.87 32.63 -49.30
C ASP A 637 14.10 33.63 -48.43
N ARG A 638 13.98 34.88 -48.91
CA ARG A 638 13.22 35.92 -48.24
C ARG A 638 11.73 35.58 -48.18
N ASP A 639 11.19 35.09 -49.30
CA ASP A 639 9.80 34.69 -49.38
C ASP A 639 9.53 33.43 -48.52
N GLU A 640 10.48 32.49 -48.44
CA GLU A 640 10.40 31.31 -47.55
C GLU A 640 10.40 31.71 -46.05
N LEU A 641 11.25 32.65 -45.65
CA LEU A 641 11.26 33.17 -44.27
C LEU A 641 9.97 33.93 -43.94
N LEU A 642 9.45 34.73 -44.87
CA LEU A 642 8.17 35.42 -44.70
C LEU A 642 7.01 34.43 -44.58
N ALA A 643 6.98 33.39 -45.41
CA ALA A 643 6.01 32.31 -45.33
C ALA A 643 6.10 31.58 -43.98
N THR A 644 7.31 31.25 -43.51
CA THR A 644 7.54 30.62 -42.20
C THR A 644 7.02 31.49 -41.04
N ALA A 645 7.23 32.80 -41.10
CA ALA A 645 6.74 33.73 -40.10
C ALA A 645 5.20 33.82 -40.10
N ASP A 646 4.59 33.91 -41.28
CA ASP A 646 3.14 34.00 -41.44
C ASP A 646 2.44 32.71 -40.98
N GLU A 647 2.94 31.55 -41.40
CA GLU A 647 2.45 30.24 -40.96
C GLU A 647 2.55 30.06 -39.45
N SER A 648 3.65 30.54 -38.84
CA SER A 648 3.86 30.49 -37.39
C SER A 648 2.87 31.37 -36.64
N MET A 649 2.58 32.58 -37.14
CA MET A 649 1.61 33.50 -36.55
C MET A 649 0.18 32.97 -36.70
N ALA A 650 -0.18 32.46 -37.88
CA ALA A 650 -1.47 31.82 -38.12
C ALA A 650 -1.67 30.60 -37.21
N LYS A 651 -0.63 29.77 -37.02
CA LYS A 651 -0.66 28.63 -36.09
C LYS A 651 -0.86 29.07 -34.65
N LEU A 652 -0.17 30.12 -34.19
CA LEU A 652 -0.32 30.65 -32.84
C LEU A 652 -1.71 31.23 -32.59
N ASN A 653 -2.26 31.97 -33.56
CA ASN A 653 -3.62 32.52 -33.46
C ASN A 653 -4.66 31.39 -33.29
N ARG A 654 -4.58 30.34 -34.12
CA ARG A 654 -5.47 29.17 -34.00
C ARG A 654 -5.38 28.47 -32.64
N LEU A 655 -4.18 28.36 -32.06
CA LEU A 655 -3.99 27.74 -30.74
C LEU A 655 -4.65 28.57 -29.62
N VAL A 656 -4.51 29.90 -29.68
CA VAL A 656 -5.11 30.80 -28.70
C VAL A 656 -6.64 30.78 -28.81
N GLU A 657 -7.18 30.84 -30.03
CA GLU A 657 -8.63 30.74 -30.26
C GLU A 657 -9.18 29.41 -29.74
N ASN A 658 -8.53 28.28 -30.04
CA ASN A 658 -8.96 26.97 -29.54
C ASN A 658 -8.97 26.90 -28.00
N LEU A 659 -8.02 27.54 -27.34
CA LEU A 659 -7.97 27.61 -25.87
C LEU A 659 -9.09 28.48 -25.29
N LEU A 660 -9.37 29.63 -25.92
CA LEU A 660 -10.43 30.54 -25.49
C LEU A 660 -11.81 29.92 -25.67
N ASP A 661 -12.04 29.20 -26.79
CA ASP A 661 -13.33 28.59 -27.04
C ASP A 661 -13.58 27.37 -26.16
N LEU A 662 -12.55 26.57 -25.88
CA LEU A 662 -12.67 25.49 -24.89
C LEU A 662 -12.99 26.06 -23.50
N SER A 663 -12.33 27.15 -23.09
CA SER A 663 -12.59 27.82 -21.81
C SER A 663 -14.02 28.37 -21.72
N ARG A 664 -14.52 28.98 -22.81
CA ARG A 664 -15.92 29.46 -22.90
C ARG A 664 -16.93 28.31 -22.86
N LEU A 665 -16.58 27.18 -23.47
CA LEU A 665 -17.41 25.97 -23.49
C LEU A 665 -17.49 25.31 -22.11
N GLU A 666 -16.35 25.14 -21.42
CA GLU A 666 -16.31 24.62 -20.03
C GLU A 666 -17.05 25.53 -19.03
N ALA A 667 -17.00 26.85 -19.25
CA ALA A 667 -17.73 27.82 -18.44
C ALA A 667 -19.24 27.92 -18.79
N GLY A 668 -19.68 27.29 -19.89
CA GLY A 668 -21.06 27.37 -20.38
C GLY A 668 -21.48 28.77 -20.90
N VAL A 669 -20.52 29.61 -21.30
CA VAL A 669 -20.75 31.03 -21.68
C VAL A 669 -20.77 31.21 -23.22
N LEU A 670 -20.72 30.14 -24.00
CA LEU A 670 -20.71 30.21 -25.45
C LEU A 670 -22.06 30.68 -26.01
N THR A 671 -22.08 31.83 -26.70
CA THR A 671 -23.29 32.35 -27.36
C THR A 671 -23.45 31.73 -28.75
N LEU A 672 -24.57 31.07 -29.01
CA LEU A 672 -24.85 30.38 -30.28
C LEU A 672 -25.86 31.16 -31.13
N ASN A 673 -25.54 31.38 -32.41
CA ASN A 673 -26.45 31.98 -33.39
C ASN A 673 -26.94 30.91 -34.37
N LEU A 674 -27.80 30.02 -33.90
CA LEU A 674 -28.35 28.92 -34.71
C LEU A 674 -29.27 29.45 -35.81
N ARG A 675 -28.95 29.12 -37.08
CA ARG A 675 -29.80 29.39 -38.25
C ARG A 675 -29.84 28.19 -39.19
N ALA A 676 -30.75 28.24 -40.17
CA ALA A 676 -30.75 27.27 -41.26
C ALA A 676 -29.50 27.49 -42.12
N THR A 677 -28.63 26.47 -42.17
CA THR A 677 -27.35 26.50 -42.87
C THR A 677 -27.23 25.30 -43.80
N THR A 678 -26.88 25.54 -45.07
CA THR A 678 -26.61 24.45 -46.03
C THR A 678 -25.15 24.02 -45.91
N LEU A 679 -24.86 22.73 -46.14
CA LEU A 679 -23.47 22.26 -46.14
C LEU A 679 -22.63 22.90 -47.25
N GLU A 680 -23.26 23.33 -48.34
CA GLU A 680 -22.63 24.10 -49.43
C GLU A 680 -22.11 25.47 -48.98
N GLU A 681 -22.70 26.06 -47.93
CA GLU A 681 -22.21 27.32 -47.34
C GLU A 681 -20.93 27.10 -46.52
N VAL A 682 -20.75 25.90 -45.96
CA VAL A 682 -19.73 25.62 -44.93
C VAL A 682 -18.53 24.86 -45.47
N LEU A 683 -18.77 23.83 -46.29
CA LEU A 683 -17.71 22.93 -46.78
C LEU A 683 -16.61 23.65 -47.59
N PRO A 684 -16.91 24.60 -48.51
CA PRO A 684 -15.85 25.27 -49.27
C PRO A 684 -14.85 26.02 -48.38
N MET A 685 -15.33 26.64 -47.29
CA MET A 685 -14.47 27.39 -46.36
C MET A 685 -13.71 26.44 -45.44
N ALA A 686 -14.37 25.40 -44.91
CA ALA A 686 -13.74 24.42 -44.03
C ALA A 686 -12.66 23.56 -44.72
N LEU A 687 -12.74 23.41 -46.04
CA LEU A 687 -11.80 22.61 -46.85
C LEU A 687 -10.68 23.44 -47.49
N ALA A 688 -10.70 24.77 -47.36
CA ALA A 688 -9.77 25.67 -48.05
C ALA A 688 -8.29 25.37 -47.74
N ASP A 689 -8.00 24.99 -46.50
CA ASP A 689 -6.64 24.75 -46.00
C ASP A 689 -6.18 23.27 -46.13
N VAL A 690 -7.00 22.39 -46.71
CA VAL A 690 -6.69 20.95 -46.84
C VAL A 690 -6.71 20.52 -48.31
N PRO A 691 -5.60 20.74 -49.06
CA PRO A 691 -5.53 20.38 -50.46
C PRO A 691 -5.60 18.85 -50.63
N GLY A 692 -6.62 18.37 -51.34
CA GLY A 692 -6.82 16.95 -51.63
C GLY A 692 -8.00 16.28 -50.91
N ALA A 693 -8.77 16.99 -50.10
CA ALA A 693 -10.07 16.49 -49.64
C ALA A 693 -11.06 16.39 -50.83
N GLU A 694 -11.76 15.26 -50.93
CA GLU A 694 -12.76 15.01 -51.97
C GLU A 694 -14.15 14.95 -51.35
N VAL A 695 -15.10 15.65 -51.96
CA VAL A 695 -16.48 15.70 -51.51
C VAL A 695 -17.33 14.83 -52.46
N ARG A 696 -18.09 13.88 -51.92
CA ARG A 696 -18.96 12.97 -52.70
C ARG A 696 -20.32 12.79 -52.03
N ASP A 697 -21.29 12.29 -52.80
CA ASP A 697 -22.62 11.89 -52.33
C ASP A 697 -23.32 13.03 -51.55
N MET A 698 -23.46 14.20 -52.17
CA MET A 698 -24.08 15.40 -51.58
C MET A 698 -25.46 15.75 -52.17
N GLU A 699 -26.07 14.87 -52.96
CA GLU A 699 -27.34 15.17 -53.62
C GLU A 699 -28.50 15.18 -52.60
N GLU A 700 -29.31 16.25 -52.63
CA GLU A 700 -30.54 16.43 -51.84
C GLU A 700 -30.39 16.51 -50.30
N ILE A 701 -29.32 17.15 -49.78
CA ILE A 701 -29.13 17.34 -48.33
C ILE A 701 -29.93 18.56 -47.80
N PRO A 702 -30.82 18.40 -46.79
CA PRO A 702 -31.53 19.51 -46.16
C PRO A 702 -30.59 20.46 -45.38
N ALA A 703 -31.03 21.70 -45.17
CA ALA A 703 -30.32 22.62 -44.29
C ALA A 703 -30.35 22.10 -42.83
N VAL A 704 -29.24 22.30 -42.11
CA VAL A 704 -29.11 21.97 -40.68
C VAL A 704 -29.30 23.21 -39.82
N LEU A 705 -29.77 23.02 -38.59
CA LEU A 705 -29.81 24.09 -37.59
C LEU A 705 -28.43 24.20 -36.93
N ALA A 706 -27.62 25.17 -37.36
CA ALA A 706 -26.25 25.34 -36.90
C ALA A 706 -25.84 26.81 -36.85
N ASP A 707 -24.75 27.11 -36.13
CA ASP A 707 -24.03 28.37 -36.22
C ASP A 707 -22.92 28.19 -37.29
N PRO A 708 -23.03 28.80 -38.48
CA PRO A 708 -22.13 28.47 -39.60
C PRO A 708 -20.64 28.64 -39.30
N PRO A 709 -20.17 29.74 -38.68
CA PRO A 709 -18.78 29.87 -38.21
C PRO A 709 -18.31 28.74 -37.28
N LEU A 710 -19.18 28.27 -36.36
CA LEU A 710 -18.81 27.19 -35.45
C LEU A 710 -18.81 25.83 -36.16
N LEU A 711 -19.76 25.60 -37.08
CA LEU A 711 -19.83 24.39 -37.88
C LEU A 711 -18.65 24.27 -38.85
N GLU A 712 -18.27 25.37 -39.51
CA GLU A 712 -17.05 25.46 -40.32
C GLU A 712 -15.84 24.99 -39.52
N ARG A 713 -15.72 25.47 -38.29
CA ARG A 713 -14.60 25.12 -37.42
C ARG A 713 -14.62 23.67 -36.94
N VAL A 714 -15.79 23.09 -36.67
CA VAL A 714 -15.94 21.66 -36.41
C VAL A 714 -15.39 20.87 -37.60
N VAL A 715 -15.85 21.20 -38.82
CA VAL A 715 -15.45 20.48 -40.03
C VAL A 715 -13.96 20.66 -40.33
N ALA A 716 -13.43 21.87 -40.23
CA ALA A 716 -12.02 22.15 -40.45
C ALA A 716 -11.11 21.38 -39.48
N ASN A 717 -11.51 21.27 -38.21
CA ASN A 717 -10.79 20.47 -37.21
C ASN A 717 -10.81 18.96 -37.55
N LEU A 718 -11.94 18.43 -38.00
CA LEU A 718 -12.07 17.02 -38.36
C LEU A 718 -11.29 16.67 -39.62
N VAL A 719 -11.43 17.47 -40.68
CA VAL A 719 -10.73 17.27 -41.95
C VAL A 719 -9.23 17.49 -41.79
N GLY A 720 -8.84 18.52 -41.03
CA GLY A 720 -7.43 18.75 -40.70
C GLY A 720 -6.81 17.64 -39.86
N ASN A 721 -7.60 16.94 -39.04
CA ASN A 721 -7.15 15.75 -38.32
C ASN A 721 -7.03 14.54 -39.26
N ALA A 722 -8.04 14.28 -40.08
CA ALA A 722 -8.06 13.21 -41.08
C ALA A 722 -6.88 13.29 -42.06
N ALA A 723 -6.57 14.50 -42.55
CA ALA A 723 -5.48 14.73 -43.50
C ALA A 723 -4.10 14.42 -42.93
N ARG A 724 -3.88 14.66 -41.62
CA ARG A 724 -2.60 14.35 -40.96
C ARG A 724 -2.33 12.87 -40.85
N HIS A 725 -3.39 12.08 -40.69
CA HIS A 725 -3.28 10.63 -40.48
C HIS A 725 -3.44 9.83 -41.78
N THR A 726 -3.91 10.45 -42.85
CA THR A 726 -4.03 9.82 -44.17
C THR A 726 -2.64 9.69 -44.83
N PRO A 727 -2.24 8.49 -45.29
CA PRO A 727 -0.95 8.29 -45.96
C PRO A 727 -0.81 9.10 -47.26
N PRO A 728 0.42 9.49 -47.65
CA PRO A 728 0.66 10.21 -48.91
C PRO A 728 0.11 9.45 -50.13
N GLY A 729 -0.68 10.13 -50.97
CA GLY A 729 -1.28 9.55 -52.19
C GLY A 729 -2.73 9.07 -52.04
N GLN A 730 -3.28 9.07 -50.82
CA GLN A 730 -4.72 8.87 -50.57
C GLN A 730 -5.39 10.20 -50.17
N LYS A 731 -6.70 10.30 -50.38
CA LYS A 731 -7.48 11.53 -50.17
C LYS A 731 -8.45 11.35 -49.01
N VAL A 732 -8.65 12.42 -48.24
CA VAL A 732 -9.73 12.48 -47.24
C VAL A 732 -11.06 12.58 -47.98
N LEU A 733 -12.03 11.73 -47.64
CA LEU A 733 -13.34 11.72 -48.27
C LEU A 733 -14.37 12.34 -47.32
N VAL A 734 -15.16 13.29 -47.83
CA VAL A 734 -16.26 13.92 -47.10
C VAL A 734 -17.57 13.57 -47.79
N THR A 735 -18.49 12.94 -47.06
CA THR A 735 -19.82 12.53 -47.57
C THR A 735 -20.91 13.01 -46.64
N ALA A 736 -22.11 13.26 -47.14
CA ALA A 736 -23.25 13.65 -46.30
C ALA A 736 -24.47 12.77 -46.62
N SER A 737 -25.28 12.48 -45.61
CA SER A 737 -26.54 11.76 -45.81
C SER A 737 -27.62 12.30 -44.87
N ALA A 738 -28.87 12.27 -45.31
CA ALA A 738 -30.01 12.69 -44.49
C ALA A 738 -30.84 11.46 -44.06
N LEU A 739 -31.00 11.24 -42.76
CA LEU A 739 -31.78 10.14 -42.19
C LEU A 739 -32.52 10.59 -40.92
N ALA A 740 -33.78 10.19 -40.77
CA ALA A 740 -34.57 10.35 -39.54
C ALA A 740 -34.58 11.79 -38.95
N GLY A 741 -34.64 12.82 -39.80
CA GLY A 741 -34.68 14.22 -39.34
C GLY A 741 -33.32 14.83 -38.99
N ARG A 742 -32.23 14.13 -39.30
CA ARG A 742 -30.85 14.58 -39.07
C ARG A 742 -30.02 14.47 -40.35
N VAL A 743 -29.03 15.36 -40.48
CA VAL A 743 -27.96 15.27 -41.48
C VAL A 743 -26.73 14.71 -40.82
N GLU A 744 -26.19 13.65 -41.40
CA GLU A 744 -24.93 13.03 -41.00
C GLU A 744 -23.84 13.39 -42.00
N LEU A 745 -22.88 14.19 -41.56
CA LEU A 745 -21.66 14.50 -42.30
C LEU A 745 -20.54 13.57 -41.83
N ARG A 746 -19.98 12.79 -42.76
CA ARG A 746 -18.90 11.85 -42.51
C ARG A 746 -17.59 12.38 -43.08
N VAL A 747 -16.56 12.45 -42.25
CA VAL A 747 -15.18 12.74 -42.64
C VAL A 747 -14.38 11.45 -42.52
N VAL A 748 -14.00 10.88 -43.65
CA VAL A 748 -13.40 9.55 -43.78
C VAL A 748 -11.90 9.70 -44.03
N ASP A 749 -11.08 9.16 -43.13
CA ASP A 749 -9.64 8.99 -43.33
C ASP A 749 -9.27 7.53 -43.65
N CYS A 750 -8.09 7.36 -44.25
CA CYS A 750 -7.49 6.07 -44.58
C CYS A 750 -6.22 5.80 -43.74
N GLY A 751 -6.17 6.37 -42.53
CA GLY A 751 -5.03 6.25 -41.63
C GLY A 751 -4.92 4.89 -40.94
N PRO A 752 -4.05 4.75 -39.93
CA PRO A 752 -3.90 3.51 -39.17
C PRO A 752 -5.15 3.15 -38.34
N GLY A 753 -6.13 4.05 -38.26
CA GLY A 753 -7.32 3.92 -37.41
C GLY A 753 -6.99 4.03 -35.92
N LEU A 754 -8.02 3.89 -35.08
CA LEU A 754 -7.86 3.89 -33.62
C LEU A 754 -8.43 2.61 -33.00
N PRO A 755 -7.70 1.99 -32.04
CA PRO A 755 -8.23 0.86 -31.30
C PRO A 755 -9.49 1.28 -30.52
N PRO A 756 -10.53 0.44 -30.43
CA PRO A 756 -11.81 0.78 -29.79
C PRO A 756 -11.68 1.31 -28.35
N ALA A 757 -10.66 0.86 -27.61
CA ALA A 757 -10.38 1.28 -26.25
C ALA A 757 -9.92 2.74 -26.09
N GLY A 758 -9.59 3.43 -27.19
CA GLY A 758 -9.17 4.83 -27.21
C GLY A 758 -10.23 5.81 -27.71
N ARG A 759 -11.40 5.35 -28.19
CA ARG A 759 -12.39 6.20 -28.87
C ARG A 759 -13.07 7.22 -27.97
N ASP A 760 -13.38 6.87 -26.73
CA ASP A 760 -13.95 7.83 -25.78
C ASP A 760 -12.90 8.84 -25.30
N ARG A 761 -11.66 8.38 -25.15
CA ARG A 761 -10.53 9.20 -24.72
C ARG A 761 -10.01 10.14 -25.82
N LEU A 762 -10.39 9.92 -27.09
CA LEU A 762 -10.04 10.77 -28.23
C LEU A 762 -10.64 12.18 -28.11
N PHE A 763 -11.75 12.32 -27.39
CA PHE A 763 -12.42 13.60 -27.18
C PHE A 763 -12.08 14.26 -25.84
N GLU A 764 -11.27 13.61 -25.00
CA GLU A 764 -10.78 14.24 -23.78
C GLU A 764 -9.75 15.34 -24.14
N PRO A 765 -9.87 16.54 -23.54
CA PRO A 765 -8.89 17.60 -23.77
C PRO A 765 -7.46 17.13 -23.48
N PHE A 766 -6.52 17.55 -24.33
CA PHE A 766 -5.08 17.30 -24.18
C PHE A 766 -4.65 15.83 -24.34
N GLN A 767 -5.52 14.93 -24.81
CA GLN A 767 -5.13 13.57 -25.14
C GLN A 767 -4.46 13.49 -26.52
N ARG A 768 -3.38 12.70 -26.61
CA ARG A 768 -2.66 12.37 -27.85
C ARG A 768 -2.50 10.85 -27.91
N LEU A 769 -3.24 10.20 -28.80
CA LEU A 769 -3.19 8.75 -28.98
C LEU A 769 -2.27 8.41 -30.16
N GLY A 770 -1.10 7.84 -29.87
CA GLY A 770 -0.26 7.18 -30.89
C GLY A 770 0.85 7.99 -31.56
N ASP A 771 1.11 9.24 -31.16
CA ASP A 771 2.08 10.12 -31.83
C ASP A 771 3.27 10.46 -30.90
N THR A 772 4.47 9.98 -31.23
CA THR A 772 5.71 10.26 -30.47
C THR A 772 6.43 11.54 -30.92
N ASP A 773 5.93 12.22 -31.95
CA ASP A 773 6.54 13.44 -32.49
C ASP A 773 6.03 14.69 -31.77
N ASN A 774 6.97 15.51 -31.28
CA ASN A 774 6.70 16.73 -30.49
C ASN A 774 6.23 17.94 -31.32
N THR A 775 5.89 17.75 -32.60
CA THR A 775 5.55 18.82 -33.56
C THR A 775 4.03 19.00 -33.76
N THR A 776 3.21 18.08 -33.25
CA THR A 776 1.80 17.91 -33.63
C THR A 776 0.79 18.21 -32.49
N GLY A 777 0.41 19.49 -32.32
CA GLY A 777 -0.86 19.98 -31.73
C GLY A 777 -1.22 19.63 -30.26
N LEU A 778 -1.93 20.55 -29.58
CA LEU A 778 -2.34 20.47 -28.16
C LEU A 778 -3.33 19.33 -27.80
N GLY A 779 -3.76 18.47 -28.73
CA GLY A 779 -4.82 17.48 -28.49
C GLY A 779 -6.20 18.09 -28.18
N LEU A 780 -6.43 19.34 -28.59
CA LEU A 780 -7.66 20.08 -28.30
C LEU A 780 -8.71 20.03 -29.43
N GLY A 781 -8.29 19.73 -30.66
CA GLY A 781 -9.15 19.88 -31.84
C GLY A 781 -10.39 18.99 -31.83
N LEU A 782 -10.24 17.73 -31.42
CA LEU A 782 -11.35 16.76 -31.38
C LEU A 782 -12.28 17.01 -30.19
N ALA A 783 -11.72 17.38 -29.02
CA ALA A 783 -12.50 17.80 -27.85
C ALA A 783 -13.37 19.03 -28.15
N LEU A 784 -12.78 20.04 -28.80
CA LEU A 784 -13.49 21.24 -29.23
C LEU A 784 -14.55 20.93 -30.30
N ALA A 785 -14.21 20.11 -31.30
CA ALA A 785 -15.16 19.71 -32.34
C ALA A 785 -16.39 19.00 -31.76
N ARG A 786 -16.20 18.12 -30.77
CA ARG A 786 -17.30 17.45 -30.07
C ARG A 786 -18.13 18.44 -29.26
N GLY A 787 -17.49 19.26 -28.43
CA GLY A 787 -18.19 20.24 -27.62
C GLY A 787 -19.02 21.24 -28.44
N LEU A 788 -18.46 21.78 -29.53
CA LEU A 788 -19.19 22.69 -30.43
C LEU A 788 -20.36 21.99 -31.14
N THR A 789 -20.17 20.73 -31.54
CA THR A 789 -21.24 19.93 -32.16
C THR A 789 -22.38 19.66 -31.17
N GLU A 790 -22.06 19.28 -29.93
CA GLU A 790 -23.02 19.07 -28.86
C GLU A 790 -23.74 20.36 -28.45
N ALA A 791 -23.03 21.49 -28.43
CA ALA A 791 -23.62 22.82 -28.20
C ALA A 791 -24.67 23.19 -29.28
N MET A 792 -24.49 22.72 -30.52
CA MET A 792 -25.46 22.87 -31.62
C MET A 792 -26.54 21.77 -31.65
N ASN A 793 -26.75 21.03 -30.54
CA ASN A 793 -27.68 19.88 -30.44
C ASN A 793 -27.38 18.72 -31.39
N GLY A 794 -26.11 18.59 -31.80
CA GLY A 794 -25.60 17.49 -32.60
C GLY A 794 -24.87 16.43 -31.78
N THR A 795 -24.35 15.42 -32.48
CA THR A 795 -23.44 14.41 -31.91
C THR A 795 -22.24 14.22 -32.82
N LEU A 796 -21.07 13.95 -32.23
CA LEU A 796 -19.86 13.60 -32.96
C LEU A 796 -19.38 12.21 -32.52
N THR A 797 -19.38 11.23 -33.42
CA THR A 797 -19.03 9.84 -33.12
C THR A 797 -17.97 9.29 -34.08
N PRO A 798 -16.99 8.52 -33.57
CA PRO A 798 -16.01 7.83 -34.39
C PRO A 798 -16.51 6.45 -34.83
N GLU A 799 -16.40 6.14 -36.12
CA GLU A 799 -16.69 4.86 -36.76
C GLU A 799 -15.43 4.31 -37.45
N ASP A 800 -15.38 2.99 -37.68
CA ASP A 800 -14.28 2.39 -38.43
C ASP A 800 -14.49 2.58 -39.94
N THR A 801 -13.46 3.02 -40.65
CA THR A 801 -13.48 3.06 -42.12
C THR A 801 -13.27 1.66 -42.68
N PRO A 802 -14.19 1.12 -43.52
CA PRO A 802 -13.98 -0.15 -44.20
C PRO A 802 -12.68 -0.13 -45.03
N GLY A 803 -11.76 -1.05 -44.73
CA GLY A 803 -10.45 -1.10 -45.38
C GLY A 803 -9.30 -0.45 -44.58
N GLY A 804 -9.60 0.13 -43.41
CA GLY A 804 -8.62 0.78 -42.52
C GLY A 804 -8.77 2.29 -42.50
N GLY A 805 -8.64 2.90 -41.32
CA GLY A 805 -8.85 4.33 -41.08
C GLY A 805 -9.94 4.62 -40.06
N LEU A 806 -10.21 5.90 -39.83
CA LEU A 806 -11.28 6.38 -38.95
C LEU A 806 -12.26 7.26 -39.73
N THR A 807 -13.56 7.05 -39.48
CA THR A 807 -14.63 7.91 -40.00
C THR A 807 -15.22 8.71 -38.85
N MET A 808 -15.16 10.04 -38.93
CA MET A 808 -15.79 10.94 -37.97
C MET A 808 -17.17 11.34 -38.48
N VAL A 809 -18.21 11.02 -37.70
CA VAL A 809 -19.61 11.28 -38.06
C VAL A 809 -20.17 12.42 -37.22
N VAL A 810 -20.48 13.54 -37.85
CA VAL A 810 -21.19 14.68 -37.27
C VAL A 810 -22.67 14.55 -37.62
N SER A 811 -23.55 14.43 -36.62
CA SER A 811 -25.01 14.36 -36.82
C SER A 811 -25.68 15.62 -36.28
N LEU A 812 -26.38 16.36 -37.14
CA LEU A 812 -27.06 17.62 -36.79
C LEU A 812 -28.56 17.57 -37.14
N PRO A 813 -29.43 18.25 -36.38
CA PRO A 813 -30.86 18.30 -36.67
C PRO A 813 -31.15 19.13 -37.93
N PHE A 814 -32.22 18.78 -38.66
CA PHE A 814 -32.75 19.62 -39.74
C PHE A 814 -33.15 21.00 -39.20
N ALA A 815 -32.91 22.03 -40.01
CA ALA A 815 -33.64 23.28 -39.85
C ALA A 815 -35.08 23.03 -40.28
N GLU A 816 -36.05 23.19 -39.37
CA GLU A 816 -37.46 23.14 -39.75
C GLU A 816 -37.70 24.12 -40.91
N ARG A 817 -38.36 23.66 -41.98
CA ARG A 817 -38.82 24.53 -43.06
C ARG A 817 -39.84 25.49 -42.46
N THR A 818 -39.41 26.71 -42.13
CA THR A 818 -40.34 27.82 -41.96
C THR A 818 -41.00 28.05 -43.32
N GLU A 819 -42.26 27.63 -43.47
CA GLU A 819 -43.07 28.04 -44.62
C GLU A 819 -43.04 29.58 -44.72
N PRO A 820 -42.91 30.14 -45.93
CA PRO A 820 -42.95 31.59 -46.10
C PRO A 820 -44.32 32.09 -45.60
N VAL A 821 -44.30 32.92 -44.56
CA VAL A 821 -45.48 33.60 -44.03
C VAL A 821 -46.20 34.28 -45.21
N PRO A 822 -47.50 33.99 -45.47
CA PRO A 822 -48.21 34.66 -46.54
C PRO A 822 -48.25 36.17 -46.25
N SER A 823 -47.87 36.96 -47.24
CA SER A 823 -47.83 38.42 -47.15
C SER A 823 -49.17 38.95 -46.61
N PRO A 824 -49.18 39.88 -45.64
CA PRO A 824 -50.41 40.40 -45.09
C PRO A 824 -51.19 41.15 -46.18
N THR A 825 -52.37 40.63 -46.52
CA THR A 825 -53.43 41.38 -47.20
C THR A 825 -53.74 42.65 -46.41
N GLY A 826 -53.89 43.76 -47.14
CA GLY A 826 -53.94 45.13 -46.63
C GLY A 826 -55.00 45.47 -45.57
N PRO A 827 -54.95 46.72 -45.06
CA PRO A 827 -55.51 47.08 -43.76
C PRO A 827 -57.03 47.27 -43.79
N HIS A 828 -57.74 46.60 -42.88
CA HIS A 828 -59.08 47.00 -42.46
C HIS A 828 -58.99 47.86 -41.20
N HIS A 829 -59.45 49.12 -41.33
CA HIS A 829 -59.56 50.13 -40.28
C HIS A 829 -60.30 49.64 -39.01
N PRO A 830 -59.88 50.09 -37.81
CA PRO A 830 -60.51 49.71 -36.55
C PRO A 830 -61.73 50.62 -36.21
N ARG A 831 -62.82 50.00 -35.74
CA ARG A 831 -63.85 50.68 -34.93
C ARG A 831 -63.58 50.36 -33.46
N GLY A 832 -63.44 51.40 -32.65
CA GLY A 832 -63.03 51.30 -31.25
C GLY A 832 -64.13 50.93 -30.26
N ALA A 833 -63.70 50.59 -29.06
CA ALA A 833 -64.40 50.73 -27.78
C ALA A 833 -63.38 50.43 -26.66
N ARG A 834 -62.93 51.44 -25.94
CA ARG A 834 -63.30 51.74 -24.53
C ARG A 834 -62.87 50.68 -23.51
N ASN A 835 -61.79 51.04 -22.81
CA ASN A 835 -61.40 50.60 -21.48
C ASN A 835 -62.58 50.58 -20.50
N VAL A 836 -62.70 49.48 -19.76
CA VAL A 836 -63.13 49.48 -18.36
C VAL A 836 -62.24 48.49 -17.62
N GLY A 837 -61.39 49.01 -16.74
CA GLY A 837 -60.71 48.24 -15.71
C GLY A 837 -61.36 48.53 -14.36
N GLY A 838 -61.30 47.57 -13.44
CA GLY A 838 -61.54 47.80 -12.02
C GLY A 838 -62.03 46.59 -11.24
N ALA A 839 -61.12 45.66 -10.93
CA ALA A 839 -60.80 45.16 -9.58
C ALA A 839 -59.96 43.89 -9.69
#